data_AF-A0A5D0QW58-F1
#
_entry.id   AF-A0A5D0QW58-F1
#
_cell.length_a   1.000
_cell.length_b   1.000
_cell.length_c   1.000
_cell.angle_alpha   90.00
_cell.angle_beta   90.00
_cell.angle_gamma   90.00
#
_symmetry.space_group_name_H-M   'P 1'
#
loop_
_entity.id
_entity.type
_entity.pdbx_description
1 polymer ?
#
loop_
_entity_poly.entity_id
_entity_poly.type
_entity_poly.pdbx_seq_one_letter_code
_entity_poly.pdbx_strand_id
1 'polypeptide(L)'
;MKRLYYFKPSLVYTLFLVFFNFPHIGFAQAPKMPASELKISSVDDMSCISLEDIYSNKEKVPELRTFQDLKLQVISEVTSHNSLGYEAANRTHLNRSISEDFKGRENSLINDLQFQVLDHPISSNTQQASRRDVGDYIVNTTDDTPDANISDAICADSNGNCSLRAAIQNANKLSDKNTIHFNISGSAPFTIALATTELPLIAYPVVIDGRMQTEYAIANSPVIEIDGTSLPLGSSGLKIYGFSDNSEVYGLSIGGFQRLDVSPYSGGMGIDVFSINNTIQSNYIGLKPDGTTLNPNQWGVYFFNSSYNTIGGIGDNEGNVISGNYSGGVTFDGIDSSNNVVQGNLLGTDATGLLPRGNRFNLQMLDAPNNTIGGNTAEARNIISAGVNSQSAATDGTGISITGSASANNTIIGNYIGTDITGNAPLANIRGGILVLFGANNNNFGGDQVGERNVISGNNYGIYFQGSPSGNPVSNNIISGNYIGINALGNLALPNTYGIMMLLGENTLNTIGGSSQGSRNIISGNTSDGVFLNSGGTNTVSNNYLGVDILGTSALPNGQAGVFVNSADNVIHANVISGNGAAGINLSSISTTNAVTGNFVGTNKDGVLAIPNERGIEIRGSANTIGGMDGLNRNIISGNTLYGVNIFGPSATGNMVKGNYIGTDINGMVPLPNSTGLRISEASSNIVGSSVISERNIISGNSTEGILISSALSTNNQILGNYIGTDETGSNALPNFRGMRLVNTSNNMIGGSGPNEGNLVSGNQSDGVLLLITSANTLFGNKIGVKADGLTALPNGQTGVQVLNGSTDNIIGGLNSGEGNTVAFNTNKGVNLLKINAGGYPDIEPTGNIISGNSIFGNTSTVSSNGITGAGIDLNSDGVSLNDADDADLRANNTQNYPVIETDGASVEENVITVSYMILSTAANSSYPIQVEFFIDDNNRQGKEFLFVDTYTETDFNSALNKTISMAIPSGSTFVAEQKILAIAIDANGNTSECSISETVIDESLSVESQMFTEVSIYPNPATDILNIKIPNTINSIELYSILGKKVFQTSSTIDQIDVSSYQSGIYLLKIKTNQGSVTKKIVIK
;
A
#
# COMPACT_ATOMS: atom_id res chain seq x y z
N MET A 1 16.35 -48.60 36.65
CA MET A 1 15.58 -49.59 37.45
C MET A 1 14.12 -49.18 37.50
N LYS A 2 13.19 -50.14 37.61
CA LYS A 2 11.72 -49.93 37.76
C LYS A 2 11.07 -48.94 36.76
N ARG A 3 10.91 -49.36 35.50
CA ARG A 3 9.76 -48.97 34.66
C ARG A 3 8.75 -50.11 34.71
N LEU A 4 7.51 -49.83 35.11
CA LEU A 4 6.36 -50.74 34.92
C LEU A 4 5.06 -49.97 35.16
N TYR A 5 4.34 -49.58 34.09
CA TYR A 5 2.90 -49.31 34.10
C TYR A 5 2.36 -49.32 32.67
N TYR A 6 1.19 -49.91 32.48
CA TYR A 6 0.41 -49.90 31.25
C TYR A 6 -1.03 -49.55 31.62
N PHE A 7 -1.67 -48.69 30.83
CA PHE A 7 -3.11 -48.40 30.80
C PHE A 7 -3.86 -48.05 32.11
N LYS A 8 -4.25 -46.77 32.20
CA LYS A 8 -5.69 -46.41 32.21
C LYS A 8 -5.90 -44.97 31.69
N PRO A 9 -6.74 -44.74 30.67
CA PRO A 9 -7.06 -43.40 30.17
C PRO A 9 -8.37 -42.83 30.76
N SER A 10 -8.40 -41.53 31.08
CA SER A 10 -9.62 -40.69 31.11
C SER A 10 -9.32 -39.25 31.57
N LEU A 11 -10.01 -38.24 30.99
CA LEU A 11 -10.06 -36.81 31.38
C LEU A 11 -8.69 -36.13 31.56
N VAL A 12 -8.17 -35.32 30.62
CA VAL A 12 -8.76 -34.04 30.16
C VAL A 12 -8.48 -33.82 28.67
N TYR A 13 -9.49 -33.92 27.80
CA TYR A 13 -9.52 -33.31 26.46
C TYR A 13 -10.97 -33.35 25.93
N THR A 14 -11.73 -32.27 26.15
CA THR A 14 -13.13 -32.16 25.67
C THR A 14 -13.55 -30.70 25.46
N LEU A 15 -12.95 -30.04 24.47
CA LEU A 15 -13.60 -28.97 23.70
C LEU A 15 -12.90 -28.82 22.34
N PHE A 16 -13.53 -28.10 21.41
CA PHE A 16 -13.08 -27.85 20.02
C PHE A 16 -12.92 -29.07 19.11
N LEU A 17 -14.00 -29.44 18.40
CA LEU A 17 -14.02 -29.55 16.92
C LEU A 17 -15.41 -29.91 16.34
N VAL A 18 -16.47 -29.16 16.70
CA VAL A 18 -17.77 -29.22 16.00
C VAL A 18 -18.37 -27.81 15.83
N PHE A 19 -17.99 -27.11 14.76
CA PHE A 19 -18.79 -26.05 14.15
C PHE A 19 -18.40 -25.90 12.66
N PHE A 20 -19.16 -26.55 11.78
CA PHE A 20 -19.18 -26.26 10.34
C PHE A 20 -20.52 -25.59 10.01
N ASN A 21 -20.48 -24.44 9.34
CA ASN A 21 -21.68 -23.68 8.96
C ASN A 21 -22.18 -24.07 7.56
N PHE A 22 -23.50 -24.07 7.41
CA PHE A 22 -24.20 -24.00 6.12
C PHE A 22 -24.92 -22.63 5.98
N PRO A 23 -25.24 -22.17 4.75
CA PRO A 23 -25.50 -20.75 4.50
C PRO A 23 -26.95 -20.27 4.71
N HIS A 24 -27.06 -18.96 4.97
CA HIS A 24 -28.20 -18.03 4.89
C HIS A 24 -29.63 -18.55 4.63
N ILE A 25 -30.50 -18.38 5.64
CA ILE A 25 -31.89 -17.89 5.50
C ILE A 25 -32.08 -16.77 6.54
N GLY A 26 -32.88 -15.72 6.25
CA GLY A 26 -32.80 -14.43 6.97
C GLY A 26 -33.98 -14.01 7.88
N PHE A 27 -33.75 -12.90 8.58
CA PHE A 27 -34.68 -11.98 9.27
C PHE A 27 -35.66 -12.50 10.35
N ALA A 28 -35.37 -12.14 11.61
CA ALA A 28 -36.33 -11.61 12.59
C ALA A 28 -35.60 -10.78 13.67
N GLN A 29 -36.29 -9.89 14.40
CA GLN A 29 -35.69 -9.00 15.41
C GLN A 29 -36.11 -9.32 16.85
N ALA A 30 -35.17 -9.09 17.79
CA ALA A 30 -35.38 -8.74 19.21
C ALA A 30 -36.02 -9.79 20.16
N PRO A 31 -35.96 -9.62 21.51
CA PRO A 31 -35.31 -8.55 22.29
C PRO A 31 -34.26 -9.03 23.31
N LYS A 32 -33.51 -8.08 23.90
CA LYS A 32 -32.68 -8.29 25.11
C LYS A 32 -33.53 -8.31 26.38
N MET A 33 -33.19 -9.12 27.38
CA MET A 33 -33.38 -8.82 28.83
C MET A 33 -32.39 -9.63 29.71
N PRO A 34 -32.23 -9.32 31.02
CA PRO A 34 -30.89 -9.25 31.63
C PRO A 34 -30.55 -10.34 32.67
N ALA A 35 -29.35 -10.23 33.26
CA ALA A 35 -28.78 -11.17 34.22
C ALA A 35 -29.06 -10.84 35.70
N SER A 36 -29.27 -11.90 36.49
CA SER A 36 -29.21 -12.00 37.96
C SER A 36 -29.28 -13.48 38.35
N GLU A 37 -28.80 -13.98 39.49
CA GLU A 37 -27.78 -13.56 40.46
C GLU A 37 -27.40 -14.80 41.30
N LEU A 38 -26.15 -14.92 41.77
CA LEU A 38 -25.84 -15.34 43.16
C LEU A 38 -24.38 -14.98 43.54
N LYS A 39 -24.11 -14.84 44.85
CA LYS A 39 -22.92 -14.17 45.43
C LYS A 39 -22.22 -15.04 46.52
N ILE A 40 -21.27 -14.42 47.25
CA ILE A 40 -20.55 -14.84 48.48
C ILE A 40 -19.21 -15.57 48.19
N SER A 41 -18.08 -15.31 48.86
CA SER A 41 -17.78 -14.45 50.04
C SER A 41 -16.81 -13.28 49.73
N SER A 42 -15.65 -13.20 50.42
CA SER A 42 -14.64 -12.12 50.38
C SER A 42 -13.27 -12.58 50.92
N VAL A 43 -12.28 -11.68 50.87
CA VAL A 43 -10.84 -11.83 51.20
C VAL A 43 -10.56 -11.90 52.72
N ASP A 44 -9.43 -12.51 53.09
CA ASP A 44 -8.43 -12.17 54.15
C ASP A 44 -7.70 -13.47 54.62
N ASP A 45 -6.44 -13.51 55.06
CA ASP A 45 -5.55 -12.46 55.60
C ASP A 45 -4.03 -12.80 55.44
N MET A 46 -3.17 -11.76 55.41
CA MET A 46 -1.72 -11.67 55.78
C MET A 46 -0.64 -12.68 55.27
N SER A 47 0.66 -12.35 55.20
CA SER A 47 1.45 -11.18 55.68
C SER A 47 2.74 -10.94 54.85
N CYS A 48 3.36 -9.76 55.05
CA CYS A 48 4.65 -9.37 54.45
C CYS A 48 5.86 -9.72 55.33
N ILE A 49 7.03 -9.96 54.72
CA ILE A 49 8.36 -9.73 55.33
C ILE A 49 9.25 -9.00 54.30
N SER A 50 10.09 -8.08 54.78
CA SER A 50 10.95 -7.18 53.98
C SER A 50 12.43 -7.60 53.95
N LEU A 51 13.28 -6.76 53.35
CA LEU A 51 14.74 -6.89 53.37
C LEU A 51 15.37 -6.67 54.77
N GLU A 52 16.65 -7.06 54.83
CA GLU A 52 17.73 -6.74 55.79
C GLU A 52 17.87 -7.61 57.07
N ASP A 53 19.15 -7.75 57.46
CA ASP A 53 19.75 -8.63 58.50
C ASP A 53 19.57 -10.16 58.29
N ILE A 54 20.58 -11.04 58.44
CA ILE A 54 21.91 -10.93 59.10
C ILE A 54 23.05 -11.50 58.22
N TYR A 55 24.22 -10.85 58.25
CA TYR A 55 25.49 -11.38 57.68
C TYR A 55 26.17 -12.44 58.58
N SER A 56 26.35 -13.67 58.09
CA SER A 56 27.58 -14.50 58.26
C SER A 56 27.46 -15.80 57.43
N ASN A 57 28.53 -16.43 56.91
CA ASN A 57 29.96 -16.22 57.13
C ASN A 57 30.77 -16.32 55.81
N LYS A 58 32.04 -15.89 55.79
CA LYS A 58 32.88 -15.79 54.58
C LYS A 58 33.61 -17.10 54.22
N GLU A 59 33.89 -17.34 52.93
CA GLU A 59 35.27 -17.35 52.35
C GLU A 59 35.37 -17.68 50.83
N LYS A 60 36.37 -17.08 50.13
CA LYS A 60 37.11 -17.53 48.90
C LYS A 60 36.28 -17.89 47.63
N VAL A 61 35.97 -17.02 46.65
CA VAL A 61 36.79 -16.14 45.77
C VAL A 61 37.93 -16.88 45.02
N PRO A 62 38.21 -16.62 43.72
CA PRO A 62 37.50 -15.83 42.67
C PRO A 62 36.81 -16.80 41.66
N GLU A 63 36.62 -16.68 40.34
CA GLU A 63 36.91 -15.79 39.17
C GLU A 63 35.70 -15.84 38.19
N LEU A 64 35.53 -15.11 37.07
CA LEU A 64 36.15 -13.90 36.48
C LEU A 64 35.00 -13.12 35.77
N ARG A 65 35.05 -11.78 35.69
CA ARG A 65 34.00 -10.96 35.04
C ARG A 65 34.37 -10.52 33.62
N THR A 66 33.32 -10.20 32.86
CA THR A 66 33.37 -9.52 31.54
C THR A 66 34.16 -8.21 31.57
N PHE A 67 34.73 -7.85 30.42
CA PHE A 67 35.26 -6.50 30.18
C PHE A 67 34.97 -6.04 28.75
N GLN A 68 33.84 -5.33 28.57
CA GLN A 68 33.80 -4.28 27.54
C GLN A 68 34.55 -3.09 28.12
N ASP A 69 35.76 -2.84 27.64
CA ASP A 69 36.32 -1.49 27.41
C ASP A 69 37.81 -1.56 27.07
N LEU A 70 38.14 -1.38 25.80
CA LEU A 70 39.25 -0.51 25.41
C LEU A 70 39.05 0.03 23.99
N LYS A 71 39.19 1.34 23.84
CA LYS A 71 39.13 2.10 22.58
C LYS A 71 40.32 3.08 22.61
N LEU A 72 40.70 3.64 21.44
CA LEU A 72 41.87 4.51 21.15
C LEU A 72 43.09 3.72 20.60
N GLN A 73 43.91 4.23 19.66
CA GLN A 73 43.79 5.44 18.79
C GLN A 73 44.92 5.49 17.74
N VAL A 74 44.58 5.68 16.46
CA VAL A 74 45.44 6.29 15.41
C VAL A 74 44.52 7.17 14.54
N ILE A 75 45.04 8.25 13.93
CA ILE A 75 44.27 9.38 13.38
C ILE A 75 44.74 9.72 11.95
N SER A 76 43.91 10.46 11.20
CA SER A 76 44.21 11.21 9.96
C SER A 76 44.23 10.39 8.65
N GLU A 77 43.82 10.91 7.48
CA GLU A 77 43.09 12.15 7.13
C GLU A 77 42.55 12.05 5.66
N VAL A 78 42.11 13.18 5.07
CA VAL A 78 41.93 13.42 3.62
C VAL A 78 40.63 12.95 2.95
N THR A 79 39.63 13.84 3.04
CA THR A 79 38.66 14.30 2.01
C THR A 79 37.78 13.37 1.17
N SER A 80 36.53 13.82 1.09
CA SER A 80 35.43 13.46 0.18
C SER A 80 35.60 13.93 -1.28
N HIS A 81 34.57 13.61 -2.09
CA HIS A 81 34.10 14.21 -3.35
C HIS A 81 34.38 13.54 -4.71
N ASN A 82 33.35 13.71 -5.55
CA ASN A 82 33.27 13.63 -7.01
C ASN A 82 33.25 12.25 -7.71
N SER A 83 32.01 11.89 -8.04
CA SER A 83 31.58 11.37 -9.34
C SER A 83 32.46 11.73 -10.56
N LEU A 84 32.62 10.76 -11.45
CA LEU A 84 32.14 10.75 -12.84
C LEU A 84 32.45 9.37 -13.47
N GLY A 85 31.59 8.87 -14.35
CA GLY A 85 31.83 7.59 -15.06
C GLY A 85 32.41 7.82 -16.47
N TYR A 86 32.90 6.77 -17.13
CA TYR A 86 32.90 6.67 -18.60
C TYR A 86 33.05 5.20 -19.08
N GLU A 87 32.77 5.01 -20.36
CA GLU A 87 32.51 3.81 -21.18
C GLU A 87 33.46 2.59 -21.11
N ALA A 88 32.82 1.41 -21.14
CA ALA A 88 32.93 0.31 -22.12
C ALA A 88 34.29 -0.29 -22.64
N ALA A 89 34.26 -1.63 -22.69
CA ALA A 89 34.74 -2.52 -23.78
C ALA A 89 36.18 -3.12 -23.81
N ASN A 90 36.20 -4.43 -24.12
CA ASN A 90 37.24 -5.21 -24.82
C ASN A 90 38.63 -5.45 -24.17
N ARG A 91 38.75 -6.61 -23.49
CA ARG A 91 39.57 -7.81 -23.87
C ARG A 91 39.61 -8.75 -22.64
N THR A 92 39.16 -10.01 -22.68
CA THR A 92 39.66 -11.12 -23.51
C THR A 92 41.18 -11.34 -23.34
N HIS A 93 41.61 -11.97 -22.23
CA HIS A 93 42.72 -12.96 -22.14
C HIS A 93 43.12 -13.29 -20.68
N LEU A 94 42.38 -14.19 -20.01
CA LEU A 94 42.97 -15.31 -19.27
C LEU A 94 41.86 -16.30 -18.87
N ASN A 95 41.86 -17.50 -19.44
CA ASN A 95 40.92 -18.56 -19.06
C ASN A 95 41.57 -19.93 -19.24
N ARG A 96 42.45 -20.32 -18.29
CA ARG A 96 42.96 -21.69 -18.13
C ARG A 96 43.60 -21.85 -16.75
N SER A 97 43.19 -22.89 -16.01
CA SER A 97 43.35 -23.04 -14.55
C SER A 97 42.57 -21.97 -13.78
N ILE A 98 41.78 -22.28 -12.76
CA ILE A 98 41.73 -23.51 -11.94
C ILE A 98 40.35 -24.19 -12.12
N SER A 99 40.34 -25.48 -12.41
CA SER A 99 39.10 -26.29 -12.55
C SER A 99 39.34 -27.77 -12.25
N GLU A 100 40.18 -28.07 -11.26
CA GLU A 100 40.45 -29.42 -10.74
C GLU A 100 41.25 -29.29 -9.42
N ASP A 101 40.58 -29.01 -8.28
CA ASP A 101 41.15 -29.26 -6.93
C ASP A 101 40.16 -29.12 -5.74
N PHE A 102 38.87 -29.44 -5.92
CA PHE A 102 37.89 -29.51 -4.82
C PHE A 102 37.14 -30.85 -4.76
N LYS A 103 37.90 -31.95 -4.78
CA LYS A 103 37.48 -33.25 -4.23
C LYS A 103 38.58 -33.78 -3.30
N GLY A 104 38.28 -33.83 -2.00
CA GLY A 104 39.17 -34.43 -0.99
C GLY A 104 39.67 -33.47 0.10
N ARG A 105 38.77 -32.96 0.95
CA ARG A 105 39.18 -32.32 2.21
C ARG A 105 38.15 -32.41 3.36
N GLU A 106 37.52 -33.58 3.52
CA GLU A 106 36.71 -33.86 4.73
C GLU A 106 36.87 -35.32 5.19
N ASN A 107 38.13 -35.76 5.34
CA ASN A 107 38.45 -37.09 5.87
C ASN A 107 39.83 -37.08 6.56
N SER A 108 39.92 -36.40 7.71
CA SER A 108 41.19 -36.21 8.45
C SER A 108 40.99 -35.80 9.93
N LEU A 109 40.13 -36.49 10.69
CA LEU A 109 39.98 -36.21 12.13
C LEU A 109 39.63 -37.43 13.03
N ILE A 110 39.91 -38.65 12.58
CA ILE A 110 39.93 -39.85 13.44
C ILE A 110 41.18 -40.67 13.10
N ASN A 111 42.26 -40.49 13.87
CA ASN A 111 43.37 -41.44 14.05
C ASN A 111 44.42 -40.90 15.02
N ASP A 112 44.10 -40.79 16.31
CA ASP A 112 45.13 -40.76 17.36
C ASP A 112 44.59 -41.19 18.73
N LEU A 113 44.54 -42.51 18.95
CA LEU A 113 44.29 -43.12 20.26
C LEU A 113 44.87 -44.56 20.28
N GLN A 114 46.19 -44.68 20.10
CA GLN A 114 46.89 -45.97 20.18
C GLN A 114 46.82 -46.52 21.61
N PHE A 115 46.02 -47.56 21.82
CA PHE A 115 46.02 -48.30 23.09
C PHE A 115 47.21 -49.26 23.13
N GLN A 116 48.05 -49.17 24.17
CA GLN A 116 49.19 -50.07 24.33
C GLN A 116 48.71 -51.49 24.66
N VAL A 117 49.14 -52.46 23.87
CA VAL A 117 49.03 -53.89 24.20
C VAL A 117 50.17 -54.25 25.15
N LEU A 118 49.83 -54.79 26.33
CA LEU A 118 50.77 -55.47 27.21
C LEU A 118 50.58 -56.98 27.07
N ASP A 119 51.59 -57.66 26.53
CA ASP A 119 51.62 -59.13 26.44
C ASP A 119 51.67 -59.77 27.83
N HIS A 120 50.65 -60.54 28.20
CA HIS A 120 50.74 -61.63 29.19
C HIS A 120 49.96 -62.86 28.69
N PRO A 121 50.48 -64.10 28.91
CA PRO A 121 50.11 -65.25 28.11
C PRO A 121 48.81 -65.95 28.54
N ILE A 122 48.16 -66.58 27.56
CA ILE A 122 46.94 -67.38 27.69
C ILE A 122 47.16 -68.61 28.60
N SER A 123 46.22 -68.84 29.52
CA SER A 123 45.94 -70.18 30.08
C SER A 123 44.56 -70.66 29.60
N SER A 124 44.34 -71.98 29.60
CA SER A 124 43.32 -72.64 28.77
C SER A 124 41.96 -72.85 29.44
N ASN A 125 40.93 -72.97 28.58
CA ASN A 125 39.52 -73.26 28.87
C ASN A 125 38.75 -72.05 29.47
N THR A 126 37.56 -71.68 29.01
CA THR A 126 36.44 -72.51 28.52
C THR A 126 35.60 -71.89 27.40
N GLN A 127 34.94 -72.77 26.62
CA GLN A 127 33.75 -72.58 25.76
C GLN A 127 33.71 -71.39 24.79
N GLN A 128 33.56 -71.71 23.49
CA GLN A 128 33.10 -70.77 22.47
C GLN A 128 31.66 -70.34 22.75
N ALA A 129 31.43 -69.03 22.85
CA ALA A 129 30.18 -68.42 22.41
C ALA A 129 30.52 -67.59 21.16
N SER A 130 29.96 -67.94 20.01
CA SER A 130 30.11 -67.08 18.84
C SER A 130 29.33 -65.78 19.07
N ARG A 131 29.80 -64.67 18.50
CA ARG A 131 28.85 -63.63 18.11
C ARG A 131 27.82 -64.30 17.20
N ARG A 132 26.53 -64.07 17.44
CA ARG A 132 25.53 -64.35 16.43
C ARG A 132 25.62 -63.19 15.43
N ASP A 133 25.68 -63.52 14.14
CA ASP A 133 25.75 -62.51 13.08
C ASP A 133 24.42 -61.75 12.95
N VAL A 134 24.43 -60.69 12.15
CA VAL A 134 23.22 -59.93 11.79
C VAL A 134 22.19 -60.88 11.18
N GLY A 135 20.94 -60.81 11.65
CA GLY A 135 19.85 -61.63 11.12
C GLY A 135 19.43 -61.15 9.73
N ASP A 136 19.57 -62.01 8.74
CA ASP A 136 19.00 -61.87 7.39
C ASP A 136 17.90 -62.93 7.22
N TYR A 137 16.67 -62.49 6.95
CA TYR A 137 15.48 -63.34 6.91
C TYR A 137 14.78 -63.22 5.55
N ILE A 138 14.78 -64.31 4.80
CA ILE A 138 14.19 -64.37 3.45
C ILE A 138 12.77 -64.91 3.53
N VAL A 139 11.78 -64.01 3.42
CA VAL A 139 10.35 -64.34 3.30
C VAL A 139 10.10 -65.07 1.99
N ASN A 140 9.55 -66.29 2.05
CA ASN A 140 9.40 -67.18 0.89
C ASN A 140 7.97 -67.67 0.64
N THR A 141 7.00 -67.28 1.49
CA THR A 141 5.56 -67.54 1.30
C THR A 141 4.73 -66.26 1.44
N THR A 142 3.54 -66.27 0.83
CA THR A 142 2.46 -65.30 1.08
C THR A 142 1.66 -65.59 2.35
N ASP A 143 1.85 -66.75 3.00
CA ASP A 143 1.10 -67.14 4.19
C ASP A 143 1.42 -66.25 5.41
N ASP A 144 0.39 -65.84 6.15
CA ASP A 144 0.52 -65.05 7.39
C ASP A 144 0.66 -65.93 8.66
N THR A 145 1.47 -66.99 8.57
CA THR A 145 1.68 -67.96 9.66
C THR A 145 2.70 -67.45 10.69
N PRO A 146 2.51 -67.71 12.01
CA PRO A 146 3.51 -67.39 13.02
C PRO A 146 4.69 -68.37 12.97
N ASP A 147 5.83 -67.92 13.49
CA ASP A 147 7.02 -68.76 13.71
C ASP A 147 6.70 -69.94 14.66
N ALA A 148 7.11 -71.14 14.28
CA ALA A 148 6.80 -72.37 15.00
C ALA A 148 7.64 -72.54 16.28
N ASN A 149 8.77 -71.85 16.42
CA ASN A 149 9.62 -71.92 17.60
C ASN A 149 10.29 -70.57 17.91
N ILE A 150 9.50 -69.66 18.49
CA ILE A 150 9.94 -68.33 18.94
C ILE A 150 11.15 -68.33 19.92
N SER A 151 11.64 -69.49 20.37
CA SER A 151 12.83 -69.64 21.21
C SER A 151 14.15 -69.88 20.45
N ASP A 152 14.13 -70.27 19.16
CA ASP A 152 15.35 -70.42 18.36
C ASP A 152 15.64 -69.19 17.47
N ALA A 153 16.46 -69.34 16.43
CA ALA A 153 16.91 -68.25 15.54
C ALA A 153 16.61 -68.49 14.06
N ILE A 154 15.74 -69.46 13.76
CA ILE A 154 15.35 -69.86 12.40
C ILE A 154 14.00 -69.21 12.12
N CYS A 155 13.86 -68.51 10.99
CA CYS A 155 12.54 -68.10 10.51
C CYS A 155 11.84 -69.31 9.87
N ALA A 156 10.93 -69.96 10.59
CA ALA A 156 10.19 -71.10 10.08
C ALA A 156 8.81 -71.26 10.75
N ASP A 157 7.75 -71.31 9.94
CA ASP A 157 6.41 -71.69 10.36
C ASP A 157 6.27 -73.22 10.50
N SER A 158 5.05 -73.71 10.77
CA SER A 158 4.76 -75.14 10.89
C SER A 158 4.99 -75.97 9.63
N ASN A 159 5.19 -75.33 8.47
CA ASN A 159 5.44 -75.95 7.17
C ASN A 159 6.92 -75.85 6.75
N GLY A 160 7.74 -75.09 7.50
CA GLY A 160 9.13 -74.78 7.15
C GLY A 160 9.31 -73.53 6.27
N ASN A 161 8.25 -72.74 6.08
CA ASN A 161 8.29 -71.48 5.33
C ASN A 161 8.63 -70.30 6.25
N CYS A 162 9.35 -69.31 5.73
CA CYS A 162 9.52 -68.02 6.40
C CYS A 162 8.43 -67.06 5.89
N SER A 163 7.46 -66.75 6.74
CA SER A 163 6.47 -65.69 6.52
C SER A 163 7.02 -64.33 6.96
N LEU A 164 6.38 -63.24 6.53
CA LEU A 164 6.70 -61.90 7.05
C LEU A 164 6.48 -61.81 8.57
N ARG A 165 5.44 -62.47 9.09
CA ARG A 165 5.15 -62.55 10.53
C ARG A 165 6.26 -63.27 11.30
N ALA A 166 6.75 -64.41 10.79
CA ALA A 166 7.85 -65.16 11.38
C ALA A 166 9.18 -64.39 11.28
N ALA A 167 9.43 -63.68 10.17
CA ALA A 167 10.62 -62.85 9.99
C ALA A 167 10.66 -61.71 11.01
N ILE A 168 9.56 -60.97 11.20
CA ILE A 168 9.46 -59.91 12.22
C ILE A 168 9.59 -60.52 13.64
N GLN A 169 8.97 -61.68 13.91
CA GLN A 169 9.13 -62.40 15.18
C GLN A 169 10.58 -62.83 15.46
N ASN A 170 11.40 -63.06 14.43
CA ASN A 170 12.82 -63.39 14.57
C ASN A 170 13.71 -62.15 14.70
N ALA A 171 13.49 -61.11 13.88
CA ALA A 171 14.20 -59.83 14.00
C ALA A 171 14.05 -59.22 15.40
N ASN A 172 12.85 -59.31 15.99
CA ASN A 172 12.57 -58.88 17.36
C ASN A 172 13.35 -59.64 18.47
N LYS A 173 14.08 -60.71 18.14
CA LYS A 173 14.93 -61.46 19.09
C LYS A 173 16.33 -60.82 19.25
N LEU A 174 16.73 -59.91 18.35
CA LEU A 174 18.07 -59.30 18.30
C LEU A 174 17.98 -57.77 18.37
N SER A 175 18.96 -57.13 19.02
CA SER A 175 19.04 -55.66 19.13
C SER A 175 19.78 -54.98 17.98
N ASP A 176 20.58 -55.75 17.24
CA ASP A 176 21.38 -55.26 16.11
C ASP A 176 20.47 -55.14 14.88
N LYS A 177 20.72 -54.14 14.01
CA LYS A 177 19.86 -53.88 12.85
C LYS A 177 19.79 -55.09 11.91
N ASN A 178 18.63 -55.75 11.88
CA ASN A 178 18.37 -56.97 11.10
C ASN A 178 17.76 -56.63 9.73
N THR A 179 17.74 -57.58 8.82
CA THR A 179 17.19 -57.41 7.46
C THR A 179 16.15 -58.48 7.14
N ILE A 180 15.08 -58.08 6.48
CA ILE A 180 14.00 -58.92 5.98
C ILE A 180 13.87 -58.65 4.48
N HIS A 181 14.08 -59.70 3.70
CA HIS A 181 14.03 -59.69 2.24
C HIS A 181 12.96 -60.66 1.73
N PHE A 182 12.61 -60.59 0.45
CA PHE A 182 11.57 -61.41 -0.15
C PHE A 182 12.12 -62.22 -1.33
N ASN A 183 11.78 -63.51 -1.36
CA ASN A 183 12.02 -64.43 -2.46
C ASN A 183 10.86 -65.44 -2.55
N ILE A 184 9.65 -64.89 -2.70
CA ILE A 184 8.42 -65.66 -2.82
C ILE A 184 8.35 -66.28 -4.22
N SER A 185 8.02 -67.57 -4.29
CA SER A 185 7.87 -68.29 -5.56
C SER A 185 6.46 -68.15 -6.13
N GLY A 186 6.33 -67.78 -7.40
CA GLY A 186 5.04 -67.67 -8.08
C GLY A 186 5.05 -66.67 -9.23
N SER A 187 4.06 -65.78 -9.24
CA SER A 187 3.96 -64.65 -10.16
C SER A 187 3.43 -63.43 -9.42
N ALA A 188 4.07 -62.28 -9.55
CA ALA A 188 3.61 -61.03 -8.94
C ALA A 188 2.20 -60.61 -9.45
N PRO A 189 1.41 -59.89 -8.63
CA PRO A 189 1.72 -59.44 -7.27
C PRO A 189 1.65 -60.56 -6.21
N PHE A 190 2.50 -60.48 -5.20
CA PHE A 190 2.56 -61.41 -4.07
C PHE A 190 1.82 -60.82 -2.87
N THR A 191 0.52 -61.09 -2.74
CA THR A 191 -0.32 -60.54 -1.67
C THR A 191 -0.27 -61.41 -0.41
N ILE A 192 0.30 -60.85 0.66
CA ILE A 192 0.26 -61.35 2.05
C ILE A 192 -1.03 -60.82 2.69
N ALA A 193 -2.06 -61.68 2.74
CA ALA A 193 -3.36 -61.32 3.29
C ALA A 193 -3.44 -61.59 4.80
N LEU A 194 -3.62 -60.54 5.60
CA LEU A 194 -3.66 -60.64 7.06
C LEU A 194 -5.07 -61.05 7.52
N ALA A 195 -5.23 -62.31 7.94
CA ALA A 195 -6.55 -62.94 8.03
C ALA A 195 -7.24 -62.86 9.40
N THR A 196 -6.50 -62.64 10.50
CA THR A 196 -7.08 -62.71 11.87
C THR A 196 -6.43 -61.81 12.92
N THR A 197 -5.15 -61.46 12.78
CA THR A 197 -4.42 -60.64 13.76
C THR A 197 -3.47 -59.69 13.05
N GLU A 198 -3.25 -58.50 13.61
CA GLU A 198 -2.22 -57.57 13.13
C GLU A 198 -0.84 -58.24 13.07
N LEU A 199 0.08 -57.69 12.26
CA LEU A 199 1.48 -58.07 12.33
C LEU A 199 2.06 -57.76 13.73
N PRO A 200 3.12 -58.49 14.16
CA PRO A 200 3.85 -58.17 15.37
C PRO A 200 4.42 -56.75 15.28
N LEU A 201 4.50 -56.04 16.40
CA LEU A 201 5.22 -54.76 16.44
C LEU A 201 6.71 -55.02 16.16
N ILE A 202 7.34 -54.13 15.40
CA ILE A 202 8.78 -54.07 15.18
C ILE A 202 9.38 -53.38 16.40
N ALA A 203 10.19 -54.11 17.17
CA ALA A 203 10.67 -53.70 18.49
C ALA A 203 12.12 -53.21 18.51
N TYR A 204 12.90 -53.61 17.50
CA TYR A 204 14.33 -53.32 17.30
C TYR A 204 14.56 -52.94 15.82
N PRO A 205 15.72 -52.34 15.47
CA PRO A 205 15.92 -51.77 14.15
C PRO A 205 15.88 -52.85 13.06
N VAL A 206 15.12 -52.62 11.99
CA VAL A 206 14.98 -53.59 10.90
C VAL A 206 14.93 -52.89 9.54
N VAL A 207 15.53 -53.53 8.53
CA VAL A 207 15.30 -53.20 7.11
C VAL A 207 14.29 -54.19 6.56
N ILE A 208 13.16 -53.73 6.03
CA ILE A 208 12.19 -54.57 5.31
C ILE A 208 12.21 -54.13 3.85
N ASP A 209 12.80 -54.95 2.97
CA ASP A 209 13.08 -54.56 1.58
C ASP A 209 12.44 -55.51 0.56
N GLY A 210 11.28 -55.10 0.05
CA GLY A 210 10.56 -55.72 -1.05
C GLY A 210 11.21 -55.54 -2.43
N ARG A 211 12.19 -54.63 -2.57
CA ARG A 211 12.90 -54.38 -3.85
C ARG A 211 13.82 -55.54 -4.25
N MET A 212 14.14 -56.41 -3.30
CA MET A 212 14.98 -57.60 -3.49
C MET A 212 14.21 -58.78 -4.09
N GLN A 213 12.87 -58.73 -4.14
CA GLN A 213 12.07 -59.69 -4.91
C GLN A 213 12.35 -59.49 -6.41
N THR A 214 12.71 -60.56 -7.13
CA THR A 214 13.17 -60.52 -8.53
C THR A 214 12.26 -59.71 -9.47
N GLU A 215 10.93 -59.83 -9.30
CA GLU A 215 9.93 -59.16 -10.11
C GLU A 215 9.91 -57.63 -9.91
N TYR A 216 10.38 -57.10 -8.77
CA TYR A 216 10.47 -55.64 -8.54
C TYR A 216 11.34 -54.98 -9.59
N ALA A 217 12.50 -55.57 -9.92
CA ALA A 217 13.43 -55.06 -10.92
C ALA A 217 12.88 -55.12 -12.36
N ILE A 218 11.78 -55.84 -12.59
CA ILE A 218 11.09 -55.94 -13.89
C ILE A 218 9.91 -54.96 -13.95
N ALA A 219 9.14 -54.85 -12.87
CA ALA A 219 7.99 -53.93 -12.78
C ALA A 219 8.42 -52.47 -12.55
N ASN A 220 9.58 -52.27 -11.91
CA ASN A 220 10.08 -50.99 -11.41
C ASN A 220 9.10 -50.32 -10.41
N SER A 221 8.35 -51.14 -9.68
CA SER A 221 7.31 -50.77 -8.71
C SER A 221 7.17 -51.88 -7.64
N PRO A 222 6.54 -51.61 -6.48
CA PRO A 222 6.18 -52.63 -5.50
C PRO A 222 5.51 -53.85 -6.12
N VAL A 223 5.94 -55.04 -5.71
CA VAL A 223 5.37 -56.34 -6.12
C VAL A 223 4.89 -57.19 -4.94
N ILE A 224 5.28 -56.83 -3.72
CA ILE A 224 4.79 -57.41 -2.47
C ILE A 224 3.62 -56.55 -1.99
N GLU A 225 2.46 -57.15 -1.69
CA GLU A 225 1.33 -56.46 -1.07
C GLU A 225 1.09 -57.00 0.35
N ILE A 226 0.94 -56.10 1.33
CA ILE A 226 0.40 -56.40 2.65
C ILE A 226 -1.06 -55.93 2.65
N ASP A 227 -2.00 -56.87 2.66
CA ASP A 227 -3.44 -56.59 2.56
C ASP A 227 -4.13 -56.84 3.91
N GLY A 228 -4.56 -55.75 4.54
CA GLY A 228 -5.27 -55.72 5.82
C GLY A 228 -6.79 -55.85 5.73
N THR A 229 -7.39 -55.98 4.52
CA THR A 229 -8.86 -55.91 4.32
C THR A 229 -9.68 -56.95 5.08
N SER A 230 -9.06 -58.05 5.53
CA SER A 230 -9.70 -59.12 6.31
C SER A 230 -9.54 -58.99 7.83
N LEU A 231 -8.81 -57.98 8.31
CA LEU A 231 -8.61 -57.75 9.75
C LEU A 231 -9.83 -57.07 10.42
N PRO A 232 -9.97 -57.20 11.75
CA PRO A 232 -10.95 -56.42 12.51
C PRO A 232 -10.73 -54.91 12.37
N LEU A 233 -11.83 -54.14 12.35
CA LEU A 233 -11.79 -52.67 12.32
C LEU A 233 -10.92 -52.11 13.47
N GLY A 234 -10.07 -51.14 13.13
CA GLY A 234 -9.07 -50.55 14.02
C GLY A 234 -7.69 -51.24 13.99
N SER A 235 -7.53 -52.31 13.22
CA SER A 235 -6.23 -52.95 13.03
C SER A 235 -5.31 -52.13 12.13
N SER A 236 -4.02 -52.05 12.49
CA SER A 236 -2.97 -51.38 11.71
C SER A 236 -1.94 -52.37 11.15
N GLY A 237 -1.21 -51.95 10.11
CA GLY A 237 -0.23 -52.75 9.38
C GLY A 237 1.13 -52.85 10.06
N LEU A 238 2.14 -52.18 9.49
CA LEU A 238 3.48 -52.16 10.07
C LEU A 238 3.52 -51.18 11.25
N LYS A 239 4.00 -51.65 12.42
CA LYS A 239 4.07 -50.87 13.66
C LYS A 239 5.53 -50.77 14.12
N ILE A 240 6.16 -49.62 13.91
CA ILE A 240 7.59 -49.36 14.18
C ILE A 240 7.75 -48.67 15.55
N TYR A 241 7.93 -49.46 16.61
CA TYR A 241 7.76 -49.05 18.02
C TYR A 241 9.00 -49.32 18.90
N GLY A 242 9.26 -48.40 19.83
CA GLY A 242 10.03 -48.72 21.06
C GLY A 242 11.54 -48.53 20.94
N PHE A 243 12.29 -49.58 20.59
CA PHE A 243 13.75 -49.50 20.36
C PHE A 243 14.11 -49.71 18.88
N SER A 244 13.13 -49.52 17.98
CA SER A 244 13.21 -49.75 16.55
C SER A 244 13.77 -48.56 15.75
N ASP A 245 14.37 -47.58 16.41
CA ASP A 245 14.97 -46.41 15.77
C ASP A 245 15.92 -46.82 14.63
N ASN A 246 16.00 -46.04 13.55
CA ASN A 246 16.76 -46.37 12.34
C ASN A 246 16.22 -47.59 11.55
N SER A 247 14.93 -47.93 11.65
CA SER A 247 14.31 -48.92 10.76
C SER A 247 14.06 -48.36 9.35
N GLU A 248 13.98 -49.24 8.36
CA GLU A 248 13.83 -48.90 6.95
C GLU A 248 12.75 -49.78 6.29
N VAL A 249 11.88 -49.18 5.48
CA VAL A 249 10.79 -49.89 4.78
C VAL A 249 10.79 -49.51 3.30
N TYR A 250 11.00 -50.51 2.44
CA TYR A 250 11.21 -50.33 1.01
C TYR A 250 10.33 -51.22 0.12
N GLY A 251 9.77 -50.65 -0.95
CA GLY A 251 9.24 -51.41 -2.09
C GLY A 251 7.96 -52.22 -1.83
N LEU A 252 7.18 -51.88 -0.80
CA LEU A 252 5.95 -52.58 -0.42
C LEU A 252 4.69 -51.84 -0.90
N SER A 253 3.64 -52.59 -1.23
CA SER A 253 2.28 -52.08 -1.33
C SER A 253 1.55 -52.37 0.00
N ILE A 254 0.93 -51.38 0.65
CA ILE A 254 0.35 -51.53 1.99
C ILE A 254 -1.06 -50.92 2.00
N GLY A 255 -2.08 -51.75 2.18
CA GLY A 255 -3.47 -51.35 2.00
C GLY A 255 -4.49 -52.12 2.85
N GLY A 256 -5.71 -51.58 2.91
CA GLY A 256 -6.87 -52.25 3.50
C GLY A 256 -7.10 -52.05 5.01
N PHE A 257 -6.28 -51.26 5.69
CA PHE A 257 -6.35 -51.08 7.15
C PHE A 257 -7.45 -50.08 7.55
N GLN A 258 -8.60 -50.57 8.00
CA GLN A 258 -9.82 -49.78 8.23
C GLN A 258 -9.98 -49.31 9.69
N ARG A 259 -10.64 -48.16 9.89
CA ARG A 259 -10.88 -47.52 11.21
C ARG A 259 -11.89 -48.26 12.08
N LEU A 260 -11.71 -48.21 13.39
CA LEU A 260 -12.76 -48.51 14.37
C LEU A 260 -13.61 -47.25 14.67
N ASP A 261 -14.92 -47.31 14.43
CA ASP A 261 -15.83 -46.14 14.50
C ASP A 261 -16.01 -45.48 15.89
N VAL A 262 -15.46 -46.06 16.96
CA VAL A 262 -15.69 -45.58 18.34
C VAL A 262 -14.77 -44.41 18.77
N SER A 263 -13.76 -44.06 17.97
CA SER A 263 -12.94 -42.86 18.18
C SER A 263 -12.41 -42.30 16.85
N PRO A 264 -12.37 -40.96 16.67
CA PRO A 264 -11.83 -40.35 15.45
C PRO A 264 -10.33 -40.58 15.25
N TYR A 265 -9.62 -41.14 16.23
CA TYR A 265 -8.18 -41.43 16.21
C TYR A 265 -7.83 -42.91 16.46
N SER A 266 -8.78 -43.86 16.34
CA SER A 266 -8.53 -45.28 16.62
C SER A 266 -8.32 -46.16 15.39
N GLY A 267 -7.05 -46.35 15.03
CA GLY A 267 -6.55 -47.49 14.26
C GLY A 267 -6.88 -47.49 12.76
N GLY A 268 -6.22 -48.37 12.01
CA GLY A 268 -6.29 -48.37 10.53
C GLY A 268 -5.15 -47.57 9.88
N MET A 269 -3.96 -47.58 10.49
CA MET A 269 -2.74 -47.07 9.87
C MET A 269 -2.14 -48.15 8.94
N GLY A 270 -1.67 -47.77 7.75
CA GLY A 270 -0.83 -48.64 6.91
C GLY A 270 0.54 -48.85 7.54
N ILE A 271 1.21 -47.75 7.89
CA ILE A 271 2.42 -47.72 8.73
C ILE A 271 2.19 -46.80 9.93
N ASP A 272 2.54 -47.27 11.12
CA ASP A 272 2.37 -46.57 12.40
C ASP A 272 3.72 -46.48 13.13
N VAL A 273 4.16 -45.26 13.43
CA VAL A 273 5.56 -44.97 13.85
C VAL A 273 5.59 -44.28 15.21
N PHE A 274 6.27 -44.95 16.16
CA PHE A 274 6.53 -44.54 17.54
C PHE A 274 8.04 -44.72 17.84
N SER A 275 8.90 -44.21 16.95
CA SER A 275 10.37 -44.32 16.96
C SER A 275 11.00 -43.27 16.03
N ILE A 276 12.33 -43.08 16.12
CA ILE A 276 13.04 -41.99 15.43
C ILE A 276 13.99 -42.45 14.31
N ASN A 277 14.35 -41.51 13.43
CA ASN A 277 15.35 -41.69 12.36
C ASN A 277 15.04 -42.83 11.37
N ASN A 278 13.76 -43.17 11.16
CA ASN A 278 13.35 -44.23 10.24
C ASN A 278 13.28 -43.73 8.79
N THR A 279 13.44 -44.63 7.82
CA THR A 279 13.29 -44.32 6.38
C THR A 279 12.14 -45.12 5.76
N ILE A 280 11.25 -44.46 5.04
CA ILE A 280 10.11 -45.08 4.33
C ILE A 280 10.19 -44.61 2.87
N GLN A 281 10.51 -45.51 1.93
CA GLN A 281 10.84 -45.17 0.54
C GLN A 281 10.29 -46.21 -0.47
N SER A 282 10.02 -45.79 -1.70
CA SER A 282 9.59 -46.66 -2.80
C SER A 282 8.27 -47.44 -2.56
N ASN A 283 7.46 -47.08 -1.55
CA ASN A 283 6.24 -47.83 -1.18
C ASN A 283 4.97 -47.26 -1.84
N TYR A 284 3.96 -48.10 -2.05
CA TYR A 284 2.61 -47.73 -2.47
C TYR A 284 1.64 -47.91 -1.30
N ILE A 285 1.16 -46.83 -0.69
CA ILE A 285 0.43 -46.87 0.59
C ILE A 285 -1.00 -46.35 0.42
N GLY A 286 -1.97 -47.28 0.54
CA GLY A 286 -3.39 -47.08 0.21
C GLY A 286 -3.75 -47.45 -1.24
N LEU A 287 -2.78 -47.94 -2.02
CA LEU A 287 -2.94 -48.48 -3.37
C LEU A 287 -2.50 -49.96 -3.43
N LYS A 288 -2.95 -50.67 -4.48
CA LYS A 288 -2.42 -51.99 -4.87
C LYS A 288 -1.12 -51.87 -5.69
N PRO A 289 -0.36 -52.97 -5.88
CA PRO A 289 0.88 -53.00 -6.68
C PRO A 289 0.80 -52.44 -8.11
N ASP A 290 -0.40 -52.32 -8.69
CA ASP A 290 -0.63 -51.71 -10.00
C ASP A 290 -0.54 -50.16 -10.00
N GLY A 291 -0.30 -49.54 -8.84
CA GLY A 291 -0.14 -48.09 -8.67
C GLY A 291 -1.38 -47.26 -9.01
N THR A 292 -2.55 -47.90 -9.24
CA THR A 292 -3.74 -47.25 -9.81
C THR A 292 -5.06 -47.72 -9.20
N THR A 293 -5.13 -48.92 -8.61
CA THR A 293 -6.28 -49.45 -7.87
C THR A 293 -6.17 -49.08 -6.39
N LEU A 294 -7.27 -48.59 -5.82
CA LEU A 294 -7.35 -48.24 -4.39
C LEU A 294 -7.37 -49.50 -3.51
N ASN A 295 -6.56 -49.52 -2.46
CA ASN A 295 -6.68 -50.43 -1.32
C ASN A 295 -6.56 -49.62 -0.02
N PRO A 296 -7.59 -48.80 0.31
CA PRO A 296 -7.42 -47.63 1.18
C PRO A 296 -7.25 -48.00 2.65
N ASN A 297 -6.38 -47.27 3.34
CA ASN A 297 -6.27 -47.29 4.81
C ASN A 297 -7.05 -46.12 5.41
N GLN A 298 -7.22 -46.09 6.73
CA GLN A 298 -7.68 -44.86 7.40
C GLN A 298 -6.57 -43.80 7.40
N TRP A 299 -5.33 -44.17 7.75
CA TRP A 299 -4.14 -43.33 7.61
C TRP A 299 -3.07 -44.08 6.81
N GLY A 300 -2.37 -43.40 5.91
CA GLY A 300 -1.27 -43.99 5.16
C GLY A 300 -0.07 -44.26 6.06
N VAL A 301 0.61 -43.20 6.48
CA VAL A 301 1.72 -43.22 7.44
C VAL A 301 1.42 -42.27 8.59
N TYR A 302 1.45 -42.76 9.83
CA TYR A 302 1.24 -41.99 11.05
C TYR A 302 2.52 -41.92 11.89
N PHE A 303 2.89 -40.74 12.35
CA PHE A 303 4.03 -40.49 13.23
C PHE A 303 3.53 -39.86 14.53
N PHE A 304 3.67 -40.57 15.65
CA PHE A 304 3.31 -40.04 16.97
C PHE A 304 4.57 -39.75 17.78
N ASN A 305 4.77 -38.48 18.16
CA ASN A 305 5.95 -37.99 18.90
C ASN A 305 7.29 -38.58 18.37
N SER A 306 7.44 -38.58 17.04
CA SER A 306 8.48 -39.31 16.30
C SER A 306 9.26 -38.37 15.39
N SER A 307 10.54 -38.15 15.68
CA SER A 307 11.42 -37.19 15.02
C SER A 307 12.43 -37.80 14.02
N TYR A 308 13.01 -36.96 13.16
CA TYR A 308 14.09 -37.28 12.22
C TYR A 308 13.78 -38.34 11.15
N ASN A 309 12.51 -38.70 10.95
CA ASN A 309 12.14 -39.70 9.96
C ASN A 309 12.16 -39.12 8.54
N THR A 310 12.56 -39.93 7.57
CA THR A 310 12.62 -39.58 6.14
C THR A 310 11.56 -40.35 5.35
N ILE A 311 10.66 -39.62 4.69
CA ILE A 311 9.58 -40.16 3.86
C ILE A 311 9.90 -39.80 2.40
N GLY A 312 10.21 -40.82 1.60
CA GLY A 312 10.67 -40.67 0.23
C GLY A 312 12.16 -40.32 0.15
N GLY A 313 12.63 -39.87 -1.01
CA GLY A 313 14.05 -39.65 -1.26
C GLY A 313 14.30 -38.81 -2.49
N ILE A 314 15.54 -38.81 -2.97
CA ILE A 314 16.02 -37.99 -4.10
C ILE A 314 16.71 -38.81 -5.20
N GLY A 315 16.90 -40.12 -4.99
CA GLY A 315 17.27 -41.07 -6.02
C GLY A 315 16.07 -41.56 -6.83
N ASP A 316 16.34 -42.12 -8.01
CA ASP A 316 15.32 -42.70 -8.89
C ASP A 316 14.44 -43.71 -8.12
N ASN A 317 13.12 -43.49 -8.13
CA ASN A 317 12.12 -44.30 -7.43
C ASN A 317 12.28 -44.44 -5.90
N GLU A 318 13.01 -43.56 -5.22
CA GLU A 318 13.00 -43.50 -3.74
C GLU A 318 11.68 -42.92 -3.18
N GLY A 319 10.95 -42.13 -3.97
CA GLY A 319 9.65 -41.57 -3.60
C GLY A 319 8.56 -42.63 -3.35
N ASN A 320 7.68 -42.38 -2.38
CA ASN A 320 6.49 -43.20 -2.16
C ASN A 320 5.28 -42.65 -2.94
N VAL A 321 4.30 -43.51 -3.19
CA VAL A 321 2.95 -43.13 -3.66
C VAL A 321 1.97 -43.36 -2.51
N ILE A 322 1.49 -42.29 -1.88
CA ILE A 322 0.66 -42.37 -0.65
C ILE A 322 -0.70 -41.73 -0.93
N SER A 323 -1.70 -42.58 -1.14
CA SER A 323 -2.90 -42.22 -1.90
C SER A 323 -4.11 -43.07 -1.50
N GLY A 324 -5.32 -42.51 -1.62
CA GLY A 324 -6.59 -43.19 -1.35
C GLY A 324 -7.04 -43.22 0.11
N ASN A 325 -6.21 -42.76 1.06
CA ASN A 325 -6.45 -42.97 2.49
C ASN A 325 -7.56 -42.05 3.05
N TYR A 326 -8.38 -42.57 3.96
CA TYR A 326 -9.63 -41.90 4.37
C TYR A 326 -9.44 -40.68 5.29
N SER A 327 -8.32 -40.60 6.01
CA SER A 327 -7.83 -39.43 6.76
C SER A 327 -6.56 -38.85 6.12
N GLY A 328 -5.39 -39.08 6.72
CA GLY A 328 -4.11 -38.55 6.27
C GLY A 328 -3.36 -39.50 5.35
N GLY A 329 -2.70 -38.96 4.32
CA GLY A 329 -1.64 -39.67 3.61
C GLY A 329 -0.41 -39.80 4.50
N VAL A 330 0.22 -38.67 4.84
CA VAL A 330 1.26 -38.55 5.89
C VAL A 330 0.72 -37.68 7.04
N THR A 331 0.81 -38.16 8.28
CA THR A 331 0.41 -37.40 9.48
C THR A 331 1.54 -37.36 10.50
N PHE A 332 1.97 -36.16 10.89
CA PHE A 332 2.82 -35.90 12.05
C PHE A 332 1.96 -35.38 13.21
N ASP A 333 2.02 -36.05 14.36
CA ASP A 333 1.22 -35.76 15.55
C ASP A 333 2.09 -35.66 16.80
N GLY A 334 1.89 -34.59 17.59
CA GLY A 334 2.57 -34.32 18.84
C GLY A 334 3.88 -33.53 18.72
N ILE A 335 4.24 -32.86 19.82
CA ILE A 335 5.34 -31.88 19.89
C ILE A 335 6.73 -32.47 19.61
N ASP A 336 6.92 -33.77 19.86
CA ASP A 336 8.17 -34.48 19.57
C ASP A 336 8.17 -35.12 18.16
N SER A 337 7.17 -34.84 17.31
CA SER A 337 7.18 -35.17 15.88
C SER A 337 7.85 -34.06 15.07
N SER A 338 9.19 -34.01 15.14
CA SER A 338 9.99 -32.88 14.64
C SER A 338 11.15 -33.29 13.73
N ASN A 339 11.67 -32.34 12.94
CA ASN A 339 12.83 -32.56 12.07
C ASN A 339 12.63 -33.71 11.06
N ASN A 340 11.38 -34.10 10.78
CA ASN A 340 11.07 -35.09 9.75
C ASN A 340 11.14 -34.45 8.35
N VAL A 341 11.52 -35.25 7.36
CA VAL A 341 11.67 -34.81 5.96
C VAL A 341 10.73 -35.61 5.06
N VAL A 342 9.95 -34.94 4.23
CA VAL A 342 9.09 -35.57 3.21
C VAL A 342 9.52 -35.06 1.84
N GLN A 343 10.09 -35.91 0.99
CA GLN A 343 10.70 -35.50 -0.28
C GLN A 343 10.50 -36.53 -1.41
N GLY A 344 10.31 -36.06 -2.65
CA GLY A 344 10.17 -36.92 -3.83
C GLY A 344 8.87 -37.74 -3.94
N ASN A 345 7.88 -37.53 -3.07
CA ASN A 345 6.68 -38.38 -3.00
C ASN A 345 5.54 -37.91 -3.92
N LEU A 346 4.72 -38.87 -4.34
CA LEU A 346 3.41 -38.65 -4.96
C LEU A 346 2.32 -38.84 -3.89
N LEU A 347 1.70 -37.74 -3.43
CA LEU A 347 0.68 -37.74 -2.39
C LEU A 347 -0.69 -37.40 -2.99
N GLY A 348 -1.61 -38.37 -2.98
CA GLY A 348 -2.98 -38.21 -3.48
C GLY A 348 -3.17 -38.42 -4.99
N THR A 349 -2.13 -38.88 -5.71
CA THR A 349 -2.19 -39.23 -7.13
C THR A 349 -1.99 -40.73 -7.35
N ASP A 350 -2.25 -41.21 -8.56
CA ASP A 350 -1.75 -42.50 -8.99
C ASP A 350 -0.21 -42.49 -9.14
N ALA A 351 0.38 -43.66 -9.38
CA ALA A 351 1.83 -43.80 -9.56
C ALA A 351 2.40 -43.08 -10.80
N THR A 352 1.56 -42.61 -11.74
CA THR A 352 2.02 -41.75 -12.85
C THR A 352 2.06 -40.26 -12.50
N GLY A 353 1.41 -39.84 -11.40
CA GLY A 353 1.30 -38.44 -11.02
C GLY A 353 0.33 -37.63 -11.90
N LEU A 354 -0.54 -38.30 -12.66
CA LEU A 354 -1.46 -37.69 -13.64
C LEU A 354 -2.94 -37.88 -13.30
N LEU A 355 -3.30 -38.88 -12.48
CA LEU A 355 -4.69 -39.23 -12.16
C LEU A 355 -5.00 -39.06 -10.66
N PRO A 356 -6.22 -38.62 -10.31
CA PRO A 356 -6.59 -38.37 -8.92
C PRO A 356 -6.80 -39.67 -8.14
N ARG A 357 -6.15 -39.79 -6.97
CA ARG A 357 -6.27 -40.88 -5.98
C ARG A 357 -6.13 -40.32 -4.57
N GLY A 358 -6.89 -39.27 -4.26
CA GLY A 358 -6.65 -38.43 -3.09
C GLY A 358 -6.71 -39.13 -1.73
N ASN A 359 -6.01 -38.53 -0.78
CA ASN A 359 -6.32 -38.67 0.65
C ASN A 359 -7.29 -37.54 1.06
N ARG A 360 -7.85 -37.56 2.28
CA ARG A 360 -8.61 -36.38 2.79
C ARG A 360 -7.67 -35.22 3.10
N PHE A 361 -6.53 -35.52 3.70
CA PHE A 361 -5.37 -34.65 3.85
C PHE A 361 -4.18 -35.38 3.23
N ASN A 362 -3.53 -34.85 2.20
CA ASN A 362 -2.35 -35.50 1.62
C ASN A 362 -1.17 -35.46 2.62
N LEU A 363 -1.00 -34.33 3.32
CA LEU A 363 -0.13 -34.20 4.49
C LEU A 363 -0.78 -33.42 5.63
N GLN A 364 -0.53 -33.82 6.87
CA GLN A 364 -1.08 -33.19 8.07
C GLN A 364 -0.02 -33.05 9.18
N MET A 365 0.00 -31.91 9.85
CA MET A 365 0.78 -31.61 11.06
C MET A 365 -0.17 -31.19 12.18
N LEU A 366 -0.09 -31.89 13.31
CA LEU A 366 -0.88 -31.66 14.53
C LEU A 366 0.10 -31.39 15.68
N ASP A 367 0.21 -30.13 16.09
CA ASP A 367 1.17 -29.65 17.08
C ASP A 367 2.63 -30.11 16.85
N ALA A 368 3.05 -30.23 15.58
CA ALA A 368 4.31 -30.84 15.15
C ALA A 368 5.29 -29.79 14.55
N PRO A 369 6.45 -29.50 15.20
CA PRO A 369 7.36 -28.42 14.80
C PRO A 369 8.56 -28.85 13.93
N ASN A 370 9.20 -27.88 13.26
CA ASN A 370 10.50 -28.02 12.59
C ASN A 370 10.58 -29.09 11.47
N ASN A 371 9.47 -29.49 10.85
CA ASN A 371 9.46 -30.49 9.77
C ASN A 371 9.65 -29.83 8.38
N THR A 372 10.28 -30.54 7.44
CA THR A 372 10.57 -30.05 6.08
C THR A 372 9.81 -30.86 5.02
N ILE A 373 9.01 -30.17 4.21
CA ILE A 373 8.24 -30.76 3.11
C ILE A 373 8.83 -30.26 1.78
N GLY A 374 9.42 -31.19 1.03
CA GLY A 374 10.11 -30.95 -0.23
C GLY A 374 11.58 -30.59 -0.02
N GLY A 375 12.15 -29.86 -0.98
CA GLY A 375 13.55 -29.45 -0.98
C GLY A 375 13.85 -28.43 -2.06
N ASN A 376 15.13 -28.11 -2.28
CA ASN A 376 15.57 -27.12 -3.26
C ASN A 376 16.03 -27.70 -4.61
N THR A 377 15.79 -28.99 -4.86
CA THR A 377 16.09 -29.69 -6.13
C THR A 377 14.82 -30.19 -6.80
N ALA A 378 14.91 -30.68 -8.05
CA ALA A 378 13.74 -31.19 -8.77
C ALA A 378 13.30 -32.57 -8.26
N GLU A 379 14.23 -33.33 -7.70
CA GLU A 379 14.09 -34.70 -7.21
C GLU A 379 13.47 -34.73 -5.80
N ALA A 380 13.79 -33.74 -4.96
CA ALA A 380 13.20 -33.59 -3.63
C ALA A 380 11.73 -33.14 -3.66
N ARG A 381 11.20 -32.74 -4.82
CA ARG A 381 9.82 -32.25 -5.00
C ARG A 381 8.79 -33.32 -4.68
N ASN A 382 7.84 -33.00 -3.80
CA ASN A 382 6.60 -33.78 -3.71
C ASN A 382 5.53 -33.22 -4.66
N ILE A 383 4.66 -34.10 -5.15
CA ILE A 383 3.41 -33.76 -5.82
C ILE A 383 2.27 -33.99 -4.81
N ILE A 384 1.55 -32.96 -4.41
CA ILE A 384 0.62 -32.97 -3.28
C ILE A 384 -0.76 -32.50 -3.75
N SER A 385 -1.50 -33.43 -4.35
CA SER A 385 -2.56 -33.11 -5.30
C SER A 385 -3.76 -34.04 -5.19
N ALA A 386 -4.86 -33.65 -5.84
CA ALA A 386 -6.09 -34.41 -5.91
C ALA A 386 -6.66 -34.87 -4.57
N GLY A 387 -6.40 -34.15 -3.46
CA GLY A 387 -6.96 -34.46 -2.15
C GLY A 387 -8.49 -34.48 -2.19
N VAL A 388 -9.06 -35.68 -2.35
CA VAL A 388 -10.47 -36.08 -2.39
C VAL A 388 -10.52 -37.57 -2.07
N ASN A 389 -11.50 -38.03 -1.30
CA ASN A 389 -11.86 -39.45 -1.28
C ASN A 389 -13.38 -39.62 -1.41
N SER A 390 -13.83 -40.76 -1.92
CA SER A 390 -15.17 -40.93 -2.50
C SER A 390 -16.31 -41.11 -1.48
N GLN A 391 -16.14 -40.67 -0.23
CA GLN A 391 -17.11 -40.89 0.86
C GLN A 391 -17.54 -39.65 1.66
N SER A 392 -16.98 -38.45 1.44
CA SER A 392 -17.50 -37.22 2.05
C SER A 392 -17.65 -36.06 1.07
N ALA A 393 -18.16 -34.92 1.55
CA ALA A 393 -18.71 -33.85 0.72
C ALA A 393 -17.66 -33.10 -0.11
N ALA A 394 -18.11 -32.33 -1.10
CA ALA A 394 -17.31 -31.47 -1.99
C ALA A 394 -16.64 -30.25 -1.29
N THR A 395 -16.26 -30.42 -0.03
CA THR A 395 -15.58 -29.46 0.86
C THR A 395 -14.46 -30.13 1.68
N ASP A 396 -14.35 -31.45 1.64
CA ASP A 396 -13.25 -32.22 2.24
C ASP A 396 -12.19 -32.51 1.17
N GLY A 397 -10.93 -32.19 1.46
CA GLY A 397 -9.85 -32.39 0.50
C GLY A 397 -8.76 -31.32 0.55
N THR A 398 -7.65 -31.61 1.23
CA THR A 398 -6.57 -30.64 1.48
C THR A 398 -5.22 -31.21 1.08
N GLY A 399 -4.37 -30.39 0.44
CA GLY A 399 -2.97 -30.75 0.17
C GLY A 399 -2.19 -30.90 1.47
N ILE A 400 -1.90 -29.78 2.14
CA ILE A 400 -1.17 -29.74 3.42
C ILE A 400 -2.02 -29.01 4.47
N SER A 401 -2.11 -29.54 5.69
CA SER A 401 -2.76 -28.87 6.82
C SER A 401 -1.81 -28.77 8.02
N ILE A 402 -1.45 -27.54 8.42
CA ILE A 402 -0.67 -27.25 9.63
C ILE A 402 -1.61 -26.74 10.72
N THR A 403 -1.63 -27.39 11.88
CA THR A 403 -2.61 -27.14 12.95
C THR A 403 -1.97 -27.14 14.33
N GLY A 404 -2.39 -26.22 15.21
CA GLY A 404 -2.00 -26.21 16.62
C GLY A 404 -0.84 -25.26 16.92
N SER A 405 -0.74 -24.84 18.19
CA SER A 405 0.20 -23.79 18.64
C SER A 405 1.66 -24.23 18.68
N ALA A 406 1.93 -25.54 18.71
CA ALA A 406 3.28 -26.10 18.59
C ALA A 406 3.67 -26.47 17.15
N SER A 407 2.76 -26.37 16.16
CA SER A 407 3.12 -26.53 14.75
C SER A 407 3.83 -25.29 14.21
N ALA A 408 5.11 -25.16 14.55
CA ALA A 408 5.94 -24.00 14.27
C ALA A 408 7.27 -24.34 13.58
N ASN A 409 7.85 -23.35 12.88
CA ASN A 409 9.10 -23.49 12.12
C ASN A 409 9.09 -24.56 11.02
N ASN A 410 7.92 -25.07 10.62
CA ASN A 410 7.84 -26.02 9.51
C ASN A 410 8.13 -25.29 8.19
N THR A 411 8.84 -25.95 7.28
CA THR A 411 9.28 -25.39 6.00
C THR A 411 8.70 -26.21 4.85
N ILE A 412 8.03 -25.55 3.90
CA ILE A 412 7.40 -26.17 2.74
C ILE A 412 8.00 -25.54 1.48
N ILE A 413 8.83 -26.28 0.74
CA ILE A 413 9.65 -25.76 -0.37
C ILE A 413 9.69 -26.69 -1.58
N GLY A 414 9.69 -26.13 -2.79
CA GLY A 414 9.90 -26.84 -4.06
C GLY A 414 8.75 -27.72 -4.56
N ASN A 415 7.65 -27.81 -3.81
CA ASN A 415 6.54 -28.75 -4.06
C ASN A 415 5.58 -28.27 -5.16
N TYR A 416 4.91 -29.21 -5.82
CA TYR A 416 3.74 -28.93 -6.66
C TYR A 416 2.47 -29.34 -5.92
N ILE A 417 1.52 -28.41 -5.76
CA ILE A 417 0.37 -28.56 -4.85
C ILE A 417 -0.93 -28.20 -5.59
N GLY A 418 -1.73 -29.23 -5.90
CA GLY A 418 -2.97 -29.11 -6.69
C GLY A 418 -2.79 -29.21 -8.21
N THR A 419 -1.59 -29.62 -8.65
CA THR A 419 -1.23 -29.79 -10.06
C THR A 419 -0.74 -31.21 -10.35
N ASP A 420 -0.68 -31.60 -11.62
CA ASP A 420 -0.04 -32.84 -12.05
C ASP A 420 1.48 -32.84 -11.79
N ILE A 421 2.14 -33.97 -12.01
CA ILE A 421 3.60 -34.11 -11.90
C ILE A 421 4.39 -33.12 -12.78
N THR A 422 3.84 -32.66 -13.92
CA THR A 422 4.51 -31.64 -14.75
C THR A 422 4.34 -30.21 -14.23
N GLY A 423 3.37 -29.96 -13.35
CA GLY A 423 3.02 -28.63 -12.85
C GLY A 423 2.27 -27.76 -13.85
N ASN A 424 1.64 -28.35 -14.89
CA ASN A 424 0.97 -27.62 -15.98
C ASN A 424 -0.51 -27.98 -16.17
N ALA A 425 -0.99 -29.09 -15.61
CA ALA A 425 -2.39 -29.47 -15.60
C ALA A 425 -2.96 -29.43 -14.17
N PRO A 426 -4.26 -29.08 -14.00
CA PRO A 426 -4.86 -28.98 -12.68
C PRO A 426 -5.23 -30.37 -12.16
N LEU A 427 -4.80 -30.66 -10.94
CA LEU A 427 -5.09 -31.90 -10.21
C LEU A 427 -5.53 -31.50 -8.79
N ALA A 428 -6.66 -30.81 -8.73
CA ALA A 428 -7.13 -29.95 -7.64
C ALA A 428 -7.23 -30.64 -6.26
N ASN A 429 -6.72 -30.01 -5.20
CA ASN A 429 -7.21 -30.30 -3.84
C ASN A 429 -8.51 -29.50 -3.62
N ILE A 430 -9.62 -30.18 -3.30
CA ILE A 430 -10.98 -29.58 -3.34
C ILE A 430 -11.15 -28.36 -2.44
N ARG A 431 -10.56 -28.37 -1.23
CA ARG A 431 -10.66 -27.27 -0.26
C ARG A 431 -9.50 -26.28 -0.39
N GLY A 432 -8.27 -26.77 -0.48
CA GLY A 432 -7.11 -25.88 -0.62
C GLY A 432 -5.76 -26.61 -0.67
N GLY A 433 -4.76 -25.88 -1.17
CA GLY A 433 -3.37 -26.35 -1.28
C GLY A 433 -2.69 -26.45 0.08
N ILE A 434 -2.62 -25.33 0.82
CA ILE A 434 -2.06 -25.28 2.17
C ILE A 434 -3.06 -24.61 3.13
N LEU A 435 -3.35 -25.23 4.27
CA LEU A 435 -4.16 -24.69 5.37
C LEU A 435 -3.27 -24.45 6.61
N VAL A 436 -3.37 -23.26 7.21
CA VAL A 436 -2.57 -22.81 8.36
C VAL A 436 -3.54 -22.39 9.48
N LEU A 437 -3.62 -23.20 10.54
CA LEU A 437 -4.77 -23.22 11.45
C LEU A 437 -4.39 -23.13 12.94
N PHE A 438 -5.22 -22.42 13.71
CA PHE A 438 -5.37 -22.54 15.16
C PHE A 438 -4.06 -22.51 15.98
N GLY A 439 -3.19 -21.54 15.70
CA GLY A 439 -1.92 -21.37 16.43
C GLY A 439 -0.66 -21.73 15.63
N ALA A 440 -0.79 -22.24 14.41
CA ALA A 440 0.37 -22.52 13.57
C ALA A 440 1.16 -21.22 13.28
N ASN A 441 2.35 -21.10 13.86
CA ASN A 441 3.13 -19.85 13.93
C ASN A 441 4.55 -20.04 13.37
N ASN A 442 5.16 -18.99 12.82
CA ASN A 442 6.56 -19.01 12.34
C ASN A 442 6.86 -20.07 11.25
N ASN A 443 5.88 -20.54 10.49
CA ASN A 443 6.10 -21.49 9.39
C ASN A 443 6.48 -20.75 8.10
N ASN A 444 7.29 -21.39 7.25
CA ASN A 444 7.76 -20.82 5.99
C ASN A 444 7.24 -21.62 4.78
N PHE A 445 6.68 -20.91 3.81
CA PHE A 445 6.11 -21.44 2.58
C PHE A 445 6.88 -20.86 1.39
N GLY A 446 7.79 -21.64 0.82
CA GLY A 446 8.69 -21.25 -0.26
C GLY A 446 10.02 -20.66 0.25
N GLY A 447 10.72 -19.92 -0.60
CA GLY A 447 12.04 -19.39 -0.28
C GLY A 447 12.62 -18.49 -1.37
N ASP A 448 13.84 -18.03 -1.15
CA ASP A 448 14.53 -17.08 -2.04
C ASP A 448 15.17 -17.74 -3.27
N GLN A 449 15.41 -19.05 -3.23
CA GLN A 449 15.99 -19.80 -4.36
C GLN A 449 14.91 -20.31 -5.30
N VAL A 450 15.23 -20.36 -6.60
CA VAL A 450 14.29 -20.85 -7.64
C VAL A 450 13.86 -22.31 -7.40
N GLY A 451 14.70 -23.12 -6.76
CA GLY A 451 14.37 -24.49 -6.38
C GLY A 451 13.43 -24.60 -5.17
N GLU A 452 13.37 -23.58 -4.31
CA GLU A 452 12.53 -23.56 -3.10
C GLU A 452 11.07 -23.15 -3.39
N ARG A 453 10.80 -22.64 -4.60
CA ARG A 453 9.49 -22.24 -5.09
C ARG A 453 8.48 -23.40 -5.07
N ASN A 454 7.39 -23.25 -4.34
CA ASN A 454 6.21 -24.10 -4.55
C ASN A 454 5.37 -23.56 -5.72
N VAL A 455 4.63 -24.47 -6.38
CA VAL A 455 3.58 -24.16 -7.35
C VAL A 455 2.26 -24.57 -6.70
N ILE A 456 1.40 -23.59 -6.37
CA ILE A 456 0.20 -23.77 -5.55
C ILE A 456 -1.01 -23.31 -6.35
N SER A 457 -1.58 -24.24 -7.13
CA SER A 457 -2.44 -23.92 -8.27
C SER A 457 -3.50 -25.00 -8.47
N GLY A 458 -4.63 -24.66 -9.08
CA GLY A 458 -5.76 -25.58 -9.30
C GLY A 458 -6.65 -25.85 -8.08
N ASN A 459 -6.39 -25.27 -6.91
CA ASN A 459 -7.11 -25.55 -5.66
C ASN A 459 -8.27 -24.56 -5.43
N ASN A 460 -9.20 -24.77 -4.49
CA ASN A 460 -10.15 -23.70 -4.15
C ASN A 460 -9.44 -22.51 -3.45
N TYR A 461 -8.68 -22.77 -2.38
CA TYR A 461 -7.73 -21.78 -1.82
C TYR A 461 -6.30 -22.22 -2.13
N GLY A 462 -5.44 -21.33 -2.62
CA GLY A 462 -4.01 -21.63 -2.73
C GLY A 462 -3.41 -21.85 -1.33
N ILE A 463 -3.38 -20.78 -0.53
CA ILE A 463 -3.03 -20.83 0.91
C ILE A 463 -4.15 -20.19 1.75
N TYR A 464 -4.59 -20.89 2.80
CA TYR A 464 -5.70 -20.49 3.68
C TYR A 464 -5.24 -20.35 5.14
N PHE A 465 -5.58 -19.23 5.78
CA PHE A 465 -5.21 -18.89 7.16
C PHE A 465 -6.46 -18.77 8.04
N GLN A 466 -6.41 -19.36 9.24
CA GLN A 466 -7.44 -19.24 10.27
C GLN A 466 -6.88 -19.37 11.69
N GLY A 467 -6.69 -18.24 12.38
CA GLY A 467 -6.57 -18.19 13.84
C GLY A 467 -7.87 -18.50 14.57
N SER A 468 -7.84 -18.46 15.90
CA SER A 468 -9.05 -18.51 16.75
C SER A 468 -9.38 -17.11 17.32
N PRO A 469 -10.67 -16.76 17.56
CA PRO A 469 -11.05 -15.49 18.19
C PRO A 469 -10.84 -15.43 19.71
N SER A 470 -10.28 -16.47 20.33
CA SER A 470 -10.11 -16.57 21.80
C SER A 470 -8.72 -17.12 22.15
N GLY A 471 -7.67 -16.52 21.59
CA GLY A 471 -6.29 -17.02 21.65
C GLY A 471 -5.96 -18.01 20.53
N ASN A 472 -4.69 -18.42 20.44
CA ASN A 472 -4.10 -19.13 19.30
C ASN A 472 -4.24 -18.36 17.96
N PRO A 473 -3.60 -17.18 17.84
CA PRO A 473 -3.43 -16.50 16.57
C PRO A 473 -2.56 -17.32 15.61
N VAL A 474 -2.78 -17.16 14.30
CA VAL A 474 -1.88 -17.66 13.25
C VAL A 474 -1.00 -16.49 12.82
N SER A 475 0.29 -16.54 13.14
CA SER A 475 1.17 -15.38 13.10
C SER A 475 2.62 -15.66 12.75
N ASN A 476 3.32 -14.62 12.30
CA ASN A 476 4.75 -14.64 11.95
C ASN A 476 5.11 -15.66 10.85
N ASN A 477 4.12 -16.19 10.11
CA ASN A 477 4.37 -17.09 9.00
C ASN A 477 4.80 -16.30 7.75
N ILE A 478 5.67 -16.89 6.93
CA ILE A 478 6.25 -16.25 5.73
C ILE A 478 5.85 -17.05 4.48
N ILE A 479 5.36 -16.36 3.45
CA ILE A 479 5.06 -16.93 2.14
C ILE A 479 5.98 -16.24 1.13
N SER A 480 6.97 -16.93 0.57
CA SER A 480 8.02 -16.32 -0.24
C SER A 480 8.34 -17.10 -1.54
N GLY A 481 8.54 -16.38 -2.65
CA GLY A 481 9.05 -16.94 -3.91
C GLY A 481 8.12 -17.86 -4.71
N ASN A 482 6.87 -18.09 -4.25
CA ASN A 482 5.95 -19.08 -4.82
C ASN A 482 5.27 -18.63 -6.12
N TYR A 483 4.79 -19.60 -6.91
CA TYR A 483 3.81 -19.38 -7.99
C TYR A 483 2.43 -19.84 -7.52
N ILE A 484 1.43 -18.95 -7.55
CA ILE A 484 0.10 -19.19 -6.97
C ILE A 484 -1.00 -18.82 -7.97
N GLY A 485 -1.69 -19.82 -8.50
CA GLY A 485 -2.73 -19.67 -9.53
C GLY A 485 -2.22 -19.73 -10.98
N ILE A 486 -0.95 -20.06 -11.17
CA ILE A 486 -0.27 -20.20 -12.46
C ILE A 486 0.49 -21.54 -12.55
N ASN A 487 0.83 -21.99 -13.76
CA ASN A 487 1.61 -23.21 -13.96
C ASN A 487 3.09 -23.05 -13.54
N ALA A 488 3.81 -24.17 -13.46
CA ALA A 488 5.23 -24.22 -13.10
C ALA A 488 6.15 -23.42 -14.05
N LEU A 489 5.74 -23.23 -15.31
CA LEU A 489 6.45 -22.38 -16.29
C LEU A 489 6.14 -20.88 -16.13
N GLY A 490 5.15 -20.52 -15.30
CA GLY A 490 4.76 -19.14 -15.03
C GLY A 490 4.13 -18.39 -16.22
N ASN A 491 3.63 -19.11 -17.22
CA ASN A 491 3.18 -18.55 -18.50
C ASN A 491 1.69 -18.79 -18.81
N LEU A 492 0.99 -19.59 -17.99
CA LEU A 492 -0.44 -19.86 -18.12
C LEU A 492 -1.13 -19.83 -16.75
N ALA A 493 -2.36 -19.32 -16.73
CA ALA A 493 -3.22 -19.39 -15.56
C ALA A 493 -3.61 -20.85 -15.29
N LEU A 494 -3.46 -21.25 -14.03
CA LEU A 494 -3.83 -22.56 -13.50
C LEU A 494 -4.62 -22.31 -12.20
N PRO A 495 -5.83 -21.73 -12.33
CA PRO A 495 -6.49 -20.95 -11.28
C PRO A 495 -6.62 -21.68 -9.95
N ASN A 496 -6.38 -20.97 -8.85
CA ASN A 496 -7.17 -21.21 -7.64
C ASN A 496 -8.44 -20.33 -7.67
N THR A 497 -9.38 -20.51 -6.74
CA THR A 497 -10.44 -19.51 -6.52
C THR A 497 -9.84 -18.24 -5.90
N TYR A 498 -9.14 -18.39 -4.77
CA TYR A 498 -8.34 -17.32 -4.15
C TYR A 498 -6.89 -17.75 -4.06
N GLY A 499 -5.94 -16.84 -4.31
CA GLY A 499 -4.52 -17.13 -4.18
C GLY A 499 -4.11 -17.37 -2.73
N ILE A 500 -4.23 -16.33 -1.89
CA ILE A 500 -3.99 -16.40 -0.45
C ILE A 500 -5.15 -15.75 0.30
N MET A 501 -5.64 -16.37 1.38
CA MET A 501 -6.85 -15.93 2.08
C MET A 501 -6.75 -16.09 3.60
N MET A 502 -6.92 -14.99 4.35
CA MET A 502 -6.97 -14.97 5.82
C MET A 502 -8.41 -14.76 6.27
N LEU A 503 -9.17 -15.85 6.51
CA LEU A 503 -10.65 -15.75 6.56
C LEU A 503 -11.22 -15.42 7.96
N LEU A 504 -10.82 -16.15 9.01
CA LEU A 504 -11.37 -16.02 10.37
C LEU A 504 -10.28 -15.93 11.43
N GLY A 505 -10.64 -15.38 12.59
CA GLY A 505 -9.80 -15.30 13.78
C GLY A 505 -8.64 -14.31 13.68
N GLU A 506 -7.75 -14.39 14.66
CA GLU A 506 -6.56 -13.56 14.73
C GLU A 506 -5.48 -14.09 13.76
N ASN A 507 -5.29 -13.40 12.63
CA ASN A 507 -4.17 -13.63 11.71
C ASN A 507 -3.29 -12.37 11.72
N THR A 508 -2.09 -12.42 12.30
CA THR A 508 -1.28 -11.21 12.59
C THR A 508 0.19 -11.40 12.24
N LEU A 509 0.95 -10.34 11.95
CA LEU A 509 2.39 -10.39 11.67
C LEU A 509 2.82 -11.36 10.53
N ASN A 510 1.90 -11.86 9.71
CA ASN A 510 2.25 -12.76 8.60
C ASN A 510 2.78 -11.94 7.42
N THR A 511 3.78 -12.47 6.72
CA THR A 511 4.42 -11.81 5.58
C THR A 511 4.16 -12.57 4.30
N ILE A 512 3.59 -11.88 3.31
CA ILE A 512 3.44 -12.34 1.93
C ILE A 512 4.47 -11.61 1.08
N GLY A 513 5.51 -12.31 0.66
CA GLY A 513 6.65 -11.79 -0.08
C GLY A 513 7.85 -11.52 0.83
N GLY A 514 8.56 -10.41 0.59
CA GLY A 514 9.78 -10.05 1.32
C GLY A 514 10.61 -8.98 0.61
N SER A 515 11.80 -8.66 1.12
CA SER A 515 12.63 -7.56 0.58
C SER A 515 13.52 -7.93 -0.61
N SER A 516 13.63 -9.21 -0.99
CA SER A 516 14.52 -9.69 -2.05
C SER A 516 13.77 -10.02 -3.34
N GLN A 517 14.46 -10.05 -4.49
CA GLN A 517 13.84 -10.55 -5.72
C GLN A 517 13.47 -12.05 -5.65
N GLY A 518 14.16 -12.84 -4.81
CA GLY A 518 13.84 -14.25 -4.57
C GLY A 518 12.48 -14.41 -3.88
N SER A 519 12.26 -13.65 -2.81
CA SER A 519 11.07 -13.70 -1.96
C SER A 519 9.75 -13.34 -2.66
N ARG A 520 9.79 -12.78 -3.87
CA ARG A 520 8.62 -12.37 -4.66
C ARG A 520 7.73 -13.55 -5.03
N ASN A 521 6.51 -13.58 -4.49
CA ASN A 521 5.46 -14.46 -5.03
C ASN A 521 4.87 -13.87 -6.31
N ILE A 522 4.42 -14.75 -7.20
CA ILE A 522 3.61 -14.42 -8.38
C ILE A 522 2.21 -14.98 -8.13
N ILE A 523 1.24 -14.10 -7.91
CA ILE A 523 -0.11 -14.41 -7.42
C ILE A 523 -1.11 -13.93 -8.48
N SER A 524 -1.29 -14.76 -9.50
CA SER A 524 -1.89 -14.39 -10.78
C SER A 524 -2.78 -15.52 -11.29
N GLY A 525 -3.68 -15.26 -12.23
CA GLY A 525 -4.53 -16.30 -12.84
C GLY A 525 -5.65 -16.88 -11.96
N ASN A 526 -5.86 -16.39 -10.73
CA ASN A 526 -6.91 -16.89 -9.81
C ASN A 526 -8.30 -16.33 -10.20
N THR A 527 -9.40 -17.04 -9.92
CA THR A 527 -10.75 -16.62 -10.41
C THR A 527 -11.44 -15.55 -9.56
N SER A 528 -11.02 -15.37 -8.31
CA SER A 528 -11.40 -14.24 -7.44
C SER A 528 -10.15 -13.38 -7.18
N ASP A 529 -9.83 -13.10 -5.92
CA ASP A 529 -8.79 -12.17 -5.52
C ASP A 529 -7.43 -12.86 -5.38
N GLY A 530 -6.35 -12.15 -5.70
CA GLY A 530 -4.99 -12.65 -5.51
C GLY A 530 -4.68 -12.87 -4.02
N VAL A 531 -4.87 -11.82 -3.21
CA VAL A 531 -4.75 -11.88 -1.74
C VAL A 531 -6.00 -11.30 -1.10
N PHE A 532 -6.61 -12.02 -0.16
CA PHE A 532 -7.78 -11.56 0.60
C PHE A 532 -7.50 -11.60 2.12
N LEU A 533 -7.29 -10.42 2.71
CA LEU A 533 -7.11 -10.22 4.15
C LEU A 533 -8.47 -9.97 4.80
N ASN A 534 -9.23 -11.02 5.13
CA ASN A 534 -10.58 -10.86 5.69
C ASN A 534 -10.60 -10.66 7.21
N SER A 535 -9.62 -11.19 7.96
CA SER A 535 -9.52 -10.97 9.42
C SER A 535 -8.09 -10.94 9.93
N GLY A 536 -7.89 -10.16 11.01
CA GLY A 536 -6.58 -9.92 11.63
C GLY A 536 -5.81 -8.77 10.95
N GLY A 537 -4.85 -8.19 11.68
CA GLY A 537 -4.11 -6.98 11.29
C GLY A 537 -2.60 -7.13 11.49
N THR A 538 -1.81 -6.10 11.18
CA THR A 538 -0.32 -6.13 11.18
C THR A 538 0.31 -7.13 10.19
N ASN A 539 -0.45 -7.64 9.22
CA ASN A 539 0.10 -8.47 8.15
C ASN A 539 0.74 -7.59 7.07
N THR A 540 1.79 -8.10 6.42
CA THR A 540 2.52 -7.39 5.36
C THR A 540 2.38 -8.14 4.04
N VAL A 541 1.95 -7.45 2.98
CA VAL A 541 1.95 -7.92 1.59
C VAL A 541 2.99 -7.07 0.85
N SER A 542 4.16 -7.62 0.55
CA SER A 542 5.25 -6.83 -0.04
C SER A 542 5.99 -7.46 -1.22
N ASN A 543 6.33 -6.64 -2.22
CA ASN A 543 7.19 -7.01 -3.36
C ASN A 543 6.69 -8.21 -4.20
N ASN A 544 5.39 -8.52 -4.14
CA ASN A 544 4.74 -9.55 -4.95
C ASN A 544 4.30 -8.99 -6.31
N TYR A 545 4.09 -9.88 -7.28
CA TYR A 545 3.42 -9.57 -8.55
C TYR A 545 2.02 -10.17 -8.53
N LEU A 546 0.98 -9.33 -8.68
CA LEU A 546 -0.42 -9.73 -8.60
C LEU A 546 -1.21 -9.32 -9.85
N GLY A 547 -1.65 -10.31 -10.62
CA GLY A 547 -2.39 -10.14 -11.87
C GLY A 547 -1.51 -9.96 -13.12
N VAL A 548 -0.19 -10.14 -12.98
CA VAL A 548 0.80 -10.02 -14.07
C VAL A 548 1.65 -11.29 -14.23
N ASP A 549 2.36 -11.38 -15.36
CA ASP A 549 3.33 -12.44 -15.65
C ASP A 549 4.55 -12.43 -14.70
N ILE A 550 5.38 -13.48 -14.78
CA ILE A 550 6.59 -13.62 -13.96
C ILE A 550 7.67 -12.54 -14.20
N LEU A 551 7.51 -11.71 -15.23
CA LEU A 551 8.41 -10.61 -15.59
C LEU A 551 7.86 -9.25 -15.14
N GLY A 552 6.59 -9.18 -14.72
CA GLY A 552 5.89 -7.94 -14.39
C GLY A 552 5.59 -7.06 -15.62
N THR A 553 5.47 -7.67 -16.80
CA THR A 553 5.39 -6.97 -18.11
C THR A 553 4.09 -7.18 -18.88
N SER A 554 3.35 -8.25 -18.61
CA SER A 554 2.08 -8.57 -19.27
C SER A 554 1.00 -8.93 -18.25
N ALA A 555 -0.28 -8.73 -18.59
CA ALA A 555 -1.39 -9.16 -17.74
C ALA A 555 -1.51 -10.69 -17.69
N LEU A 556 -1.73 -11.23 -16.50
CA LEU A 556 -2.15 -12.60 -16.22
C LEU A 556 -3.23 -12.54 -15.11
N PRO A 557 -4.44 -12.03 -15.43
CA PRO A 557 -5.41 -11.51 -14.46
C PRO A 557 -5.73 -12.43 -13.30
N ASN A 558 -5.88 -11.87 -12.10
CA ASN A 558 -6.84 -12.39 -11.14
C ASN A 558 -8.24 -11.86 -11.50
N GLY A 559 -9.30 -12.64 -11.25
CA GLY A 559 -10.67 -12.34 -11.70
C GLY A 559 -11.38 -11.24 -10.92
N GLN A 560 -10.93 -10.93 -9.69
CA GLN A 560 -11.42 -9.81 -8.89
C GLN A 560 -10.26 -8.85 -8.56
N ALA A 561 -9.95 -8.60 -7.28
CA ALA A 561 -8.89 -7.67 -6.91
C ALA A 561 -7.50 -8.32 -6.92
N GLY A 562 -6.45 -7.50 -7.05
CA GLY A 562 -5.10 -7.94 -6.73
C GLY A 562 -4.97 -8.22 -5.23
N VAL A 563 -5.33 -7.23 -4.41
CA VAL A 563 -5.41 -7.34 -2.94
C VAL A 563 -6.74 -6.78 -2.42
N PHE A 564 -7.50 -7.58 -1.68
CA PHE A 564 -8.68 -7.17 -0.93
C PHE A 564 -8.39 -7.14 0.58
N VAL A 565 -8.80 -6.07 1.26
CA VAL A 565 -8.60 -5.89 2.71
C VAL A 565 -9.94 -5.60 3.41
N ASN A 566 -10.32 -6.49 4.34
CA ASN A 566 -11.51 -6.40 5.19
C ASN A 566 -11.16 -6.22 6.69
N SER A 567 -9.92 -5.82 6.98
CA SER A 567 -9.38 -5.69 8.34
C SER A 567 -8.47 -4.46 8.49
N ALA A 568 -7.88 -4.29 9.67
CA ALA A 568 -7.13 -3.09 10.05
C ALA A 568 -5.62 -3.31 10.13
N ASP A 569 -4.85 -2.21 10.16
CA ASP A 569 -3.41 -2.18 10.50
C ASP A 569 -2.48 -3.02 9.59
N ASN A 570 -2.89 -3.37 8.37
CA ASN A 570 -2.04 -4.12 7.43
C ASN A 570 -1.18 -3.19 6.56
N VAL A 571 -0.08 -3.72 6.04
CA VAL A 571 0.85 -3.02 5.14
C VAL A 571 0.84 -3.67 3.76
N ILE A 572 0.63 -2.88 2.71
CA ILE A 572 0.71 -3.30 1.30
C ILE A 572 1.83 -2.47 0.65
N HIS A 573 3.01 -3.07 0.44
CA HIS A 573 4.24 -2.33 0.13
C HIS A 573 5.02 -2.81 -1.11
N ALA A 574 5.40 -1.91 -2.01
CA ALA A 574 6.31 -2.21 -3.14
C ALA A 574 5.89 -3.36 -4.09
N ASN A 575 4.60 -3.71 -4.14
CA ASN A 575 4.08 -4.74 -5.05
C ASN A 575 3.83 -4.17 -6.45
N VAL A 576 3.69 -5.06 -7.46
CA VAL A 576 3.10 -4.73 -8.77
C VAL A 576 1.71 -5.37 -8.81
N ILE A 577 0.68 -4.54 -8.93
CA ILE A 577 -0.72 -4.92 -8.74
C ILE A 577 -1.55 -4.41 -9.92
N SER A 578 -1.55 -5.19 -11.00
CA SER A 578 -1.90 -4.72 -12.34
C SER A 578 -2.57 -5.83 -13.15
N GLY A 579 -3.38 -5.47 -14.15
CA GLY A 579 -4.06 -6.45 -14.99
C GLY A 579 -5.21 -7.22 -14.32
N ASN A 580 -5.66 -6.84 -13.12
CA ASN A 580 -6.71 -7.55 -12.37
C ASN A 580 -8.13 -7.13 -12.83
N GLY A 581 -9.10 -8.05 -12.71
CA GLY A 581 -10.46 -7.89 -13.23
C GLY A 581 -11.32 -6.81 -12.56
N ALA A 582 -10.95 -6.37 -11.35
CA ALA A 582 -11.62 -5.31 -10.61
C ALA A 582 -10.60 -4.21 -10.17
N ALA A 583 -10.60 -3.83 -8.90
CA ALA A 583 -9.60 -2.89 -8.37
C ALA A 583 -8.23 -3.58 -8.17
N GLY A 584 -7.12 -2.88 -8.40
CA GLY A 584 -5.80 -3.37 -7.99
C GLY A 584 -5.77 -3.64 -6.49
N ILE A 585 -6.12 -2.63 -5.68
CA ILE A 585 -6.32 -2.76 -4.23
C ILE A 585 -7.75 -2.34 -3.87
N ASN A 586 -8.44 -3.12 -3.04
CA ASN A 586 -9.73 -2.76 -2.44
C ASN A 586 -9.63 -2.73 -0.91
N LEU A 587 -9.89 -1.57 -0.32
CA LEU A 587 -10.01 -1.36 1.12
C LEU A 587 -11.50 -1.23 1.46
N SER A 588 -12.08 -2.27 2.08
CA SER A 588 -13.51 -2.40 2.41
C SER A 588 -14.07 -1.30 3.32
N SER A 589 -15.40 -1.29 3.52
CA SER A 589 -16.07 -0.37 4.45
C SER A 589 -15.73 -0.56 5.94
N ILE A 590 -14.97 -1.61 6.31
CA ILE A 590 -14.52 -1.86 7.69
C ILE A 590 -12.99 -1.89 7.84
N SER A 591 -12.23 -1.73 6.75
CA SER A 591 -10.77 -1.70 6.82
C SER A 591 -10.28 -0.32 7.25
N THR A 592 -9.51 -0.26 8.33
CA THR A 592 -8.98 0.98 8.89
C THR A 592 -7.47 0.94 9.06
N THR A 593 -6.82 2.10 9.19
CA THR A 593 -5.41 2.21 9.60
C THR A 593 -4.40 1.41 8.76
N ASN A 594 -4.78 0.91 7.59
CA ASN A 594 -3.89 0.21 6.67
C ASN A 594 -2.97 1.20 5.95
N ALA A 595 -1.74 0.77 5.65
CA ALA A 595 -0.76 1.54 4.89
C ALA A 595 -0.53 0.90 3.50
N VAL A 596 -0.69 1.69 2.44
CA VAL A 596 -0.44 1.28 1.06
C VAL A 596 0.66 2.16 0.48
N THR A 597 1.89 1.66 0.31
CA THR A 597 3.04 2.51 -0.06
C THR A 597 3.97 1.85 -1.10
N GLY A 598 4.56 2.61 -2.01
CA GLY A 598 5.57 2.12 -2.96
C GLY A 598 5.04 1.22 -4.09
N ASN A 599 3.74 0.97 -4.19
CA ASN A 599 3.19 -0.01 -5.14
C ASN A 599 3.02 0.56 -6.55
N PHE A 600 3.22 -0.28 -7.55
CA PHE A 600 2.89 -0.03 -8.95
C PHE A 600 1.49 -0.60 -9.22
N VAL A 601 0.50 0.24 -9.54
CA VAL A 601 -0.90 -0.16 -9.59
C VAL A 601 -1.53 0.27 -10.92
N GLY A 602 -1.75 -0.71 -11.81
CA GLY A 602 -2.21 -0.50 -13.20
C GLY A 602 -1.08 -0.31 -14.21
N THR A 603 0.19 -0.47 -13.77
CA THR A 603 1.40 -0.34 -14.60
C THR A 603 2.26 -1.61 -14.57
N ASN A 604 3.23 -1.70 -15.49
CA ASN A 604 4.28 -2.70 -15.46
C ASN A 604 5.25 -2.47 -14.29
N LYS A 605 6.12 -3.45 -14.00
CA LYS A 605 7.10 -3.39 -12.90
C LYS A 605 8.08 -2.21 -12.92
N ASP A 606 8.17 -1.49 -14.04
CA ASP A 606 9.05 -0.33 -14.23
C ASP A 606 8.27 1.00 -14.18
N GLY A 607 6.94 0.96 -14.06
CA GLY A 607 6.08 2.14 -13.99
C GLY A 607 6.05 3.01 -15.25
N VAL A 608 6.30 2.44 -16.43
CA VAL A 608 6.38 3.17 -17.72
C VAL A 608 5.43 2.66 -18.80
N LEU A 609 4.72 1.55 -18.57
CA LEU A 609 3.68 1.01 -19.45
C LEU A 609 2.43 0.67 -18.64
N ALA A 610 1.25 0.91 -19.19
CA ALA A 610 -0.02 0.52 -18.57
C ALA A 610 -0.27 -0.99 -18.71
N ILE A 611 -0.69 -1.62 -17.62
CA ILE A 611 -1.29 -2.97 -17.56
C ILE A 611 -2.58 -2.81 -16.74
N PRO A 612 -3.70 -2.38 -17.35
CA PRO A 612 -4.83 -1.82 -16.63
C PRO A 612 -5.48 -2.79 -15.64
N ASN A 613 -5.75 -2.34 -14.42
CA ASN A 613 -6.91 -2.82 -13.66
C ASN A 613 -8.14 -2.01 -14.07
N GLU A 614 -9.34 -2.39 -13.61
CA GLU A 614 -10.53 -1.55 -13.75
C GLU A 614 -10.42 -0.26 -12.90
N ARG A 615 -9.94 -0.40 -11.66
CA ARG A 615 -9.68 0.70 -10.71
C ARG A 615 -8.28 0.52 -10.11
N GLY A 616 -7.55 1.59 -9.81
CA GLY A 616 -6.26 1.48 -9.14
C GLY A 616 -6.43 1.05 -7.68
N ILE A 617 -6.84 2.01 -6.83
CA ILE A 617 -7.11 1.79 -5.41
C ILE A 617 -8.54 2.25 -5.09
N GLU A 618 -9.36 1.36 -4.54
CA GLU A 618 -10.66 1.70 -3.97
C GLU A 618 -10.61 1.73 -2.44
N ILE A 619 -11.20 2.77 -1.85
CA ILE A 619 -11.21 3.01 -0.39
C ILE A 619 -12.65 3.26 0.05
N ARG A 620 -13.17 2.37 0.92
CA ARG A 620 -14.52 2.44 1.48
C ARG A 620 -14.53 2.61 3.00
N GLY A 621 -13.42 2.31 3.67
CA GLY A 621 -13.23 2.42 5.13
C GLY A 621 -12.38 3.64 5.52
N SER A 622 -12.14 3.82 6.81
CA SER A 622 -11.61 5.06 7.39
C SER A 622 -10.15 5.01 7.82
N ALA A 623 -9.50 6.18 7.92
CA ALA A 623 -8.14 6.34 8.47
C ALA A 623 -7.02 5.51 7.79
N ASN A 624 -7.20 5.07 6.53
CA ASN A 624 -6.15 4.39 5.77
C ASN A 624 -5.19 5.42 5.13
N THR A 625 -3.92 5.05 4.97
CA THR A 625 -2.89 5.90 4.36
C THR A 625 -2.41 5.32 3.03
N ILE A 626 -2.51 6.12 1.97
CA ILE A 626 -2.00 5.81 0.62
C ILE A 626 -0.80 6.71 0.34
N GLY A 627 0.38 6.11 0.28
CA GLY A 627 1.66 6.76 0.01
C GLY A 627 2.36 7.32 1.25
N GLY A 628 3.43 8.12 1.07
CA GLY A 628 4.27 8.58 2.18
C GLY A 628 5.28 9.66 1.80
N MET A 629 6.27 9.88 2.69
CA MET A 629 7.19 11.03 2.66
C MET A 629 8.39 10.90 1.69
N ASP A 630 8.55 9.76 0.99
CA ASP A 630 9.72 9.51 0.13
C ASP A 630 9.37 8.67 -1.12
N GLY A 631 10.33 8.59 -2.04
CA GLY A 631 10.19 7.83 -3.28
C GLY A 631 10.09 6.31 -3.11
N LEU A 632 10.38 5.76 -1.92
CA LEU A 632 10.17 4.33 -1.62
C LEU A 632 8.72 4.07 -1.17
N ASN A 633 8.04 5.09 -0.63
CA ASN A 633 6.65 5.02 -0.20
C ASN A 633 5.65 5.59 -1.22
N ARG A 634 6.11 6.32 -2.24
CA ARG A 634 5.33 6.77 -3.42
C ARG A 634 4.69 5.61 -4.18
N ASN A 635 3.35 5.53 -4.23
CA ASN A 635 2.68 4.62 -5.18
C ASN A 635 2.59 5.26 -6.57
N ILE A 636 2.63 4.43 -7.62
CA ILE A 636 2.39 4.80 -9.03
C ILE A 636 1.05 4.22 -9.45
N ILE A 637 0.01 5.06 -9.53
CA ILE A 637 -1.39 4.67 -9.64
C ILE A 637 -1.96 5.16 -10.99
N SER A 638 -1.65 4.41 -12.05
CA SER A 638 -1.71 4.91 -13.43
C SER A 638 -2.17 3.81 -14.38
N GLY A 639 -2.72 4.18 -15.54
CA GLY A 639 -3.15 3.23 -16.57
C GLY A 639 -4.43 2.44 -16.27
N ASN A 640 -5.17 2.75 -15.20
CA ASN A 640 -6.40 2.02 -14.82
C ASN A 640 -7.62 2.55 -15.60
N THR A 641 -8.56 1.68 -15.99
CA THR A 641 -9.61 2.07 -16.98
C THR A 641 -10.66 3.04 -16.43
N LEU A 642 -10.84 3.11 -15.11
CA LEU A 642 -11.70 4.07 -14.40
C LEU A 642 -10.85 5.02 -13.53
N TYR A 643 -10.95 4.90 -12.21
CA TYR A 643 -10.30 5.78 -11.24
C TYR A 643 -8.89 5.29 -10.91
N GLY A 644 -7.93 6.20 -10.80
CA GLY A 644 -6.66 5.92 -10.13
C GLY A 644 -6.92 5.63 -8.65
N VAL A 645 -7.47 6.59 -7.91
CA VAL A 645 -7.94 6.41 -6.52
C VAL A 645 -9.44 6.74 -6.43
N ASN A 646 -10.24 5.88 -5.80
CA ASN A 646 -11.68 6.07 -5.57
C ASN A 646 -12.01 5.95 -4.06
N ILE A 647 -12.14 7.10 -3.38
CA ILE A 647 -12.65 7.19 -2.01
C ILE A 647 -14.18 7.25 -2.07
N PHE A 648 -14.88 6.23 -1.58
CA PHE A 648 -16.31 6.06 -1.84
C PHE A 648 -17.12 5.53 -0.65
N GLY A 649 -18.19 6.28 -0.32
CA GLY A 649 -19.21 5.90 0.66
C GLY A 649 -18.97 6.47 2.07
N PRO A 650 -20.01 6.49 2.92
CA PRO A 650 -20.01 7.26 4.18
C PRO A 650 -19.08 6.72 5.28
N SER A 651 -18.54 5.50 5.10
CA SER A 651 -17.50 4.93 5.96
C SER A 651 -16.07 5.37 5.56
N ALA A 652 -15.90 5.99 4.39
CA ALA A 652 -14.60 6.41 3.88
C ALA A 652 -14.24 7.81 4.41
N THR A 653 -13.76 7.87 5.66
CA THR A 653 -13.45 9.13 6.34
C THR A 653 -12.05 9.15 6.95
N GLY A 654 -11.41 10.32 7.05
CA GLY A 654 -10.08 10.45 7.66
C GLY A 654 -8.94 9.77 6.89
N ASN A 655 -9.16 9.29 5.66
CA ASN A 655 -8.10 8.68 4.86
C ASN A 655 -7.12 9.74 4.36
N MET A 656 -5.85 9.37 4.25
CA MET A 656 -4.77 10.24 3.75
C MET A 656 -4.24 9.70 2.42
N VAL A 657 -4.26 10.49 1.36
CA VAL A 657 -3.63 10.16 0.08
C VAL A 657 -2.50 11.16 -0.17
N LYS A 658 -1.24 10.74 -0.04
CA LYS A 658 -0.07 11.64 -0.03
C LYS A 658 1.17 11.02 -0.68
N GLY A 659 1.97 11.83 -1.38
CA GLY A 659 3.23 11.41 -2.00
C GLY A 659 3.08 10.52 -3.24
N ASN A 660 1.87 10.38 -3.81
CA ASN A 660 1.58 9.46 -4.91
C ASN A 660 1.68 10.13 -6.28
N TYR A 661 1.95 9.32 -7.30
CA TYR A 661 1.77 9.69 -8.70
C TYR A 661 0.52 9.03 -9.26
N ILE A 662 -0.35 9.81 -9.91
CA ILE A 662 -1.68 9.37 -10.32
C ILE A 662 -1.96 9.82 -11.76
N GLY A 663 -1.81 8.91 -12.72
CA GLY A 663 -1.96 9.16 -14.17
C GLY A 663 -0.66 9.42 -14.92
N THR A 664 0.49 9.24 -14.27
CA THR A 664 1.84 9.46 -14.84
C THR A 664 2.71 8.20 -14.77
N ASP A 665 3.87 8.25 -15.42
CA ASP A 665 4.96 7.29 -15.21
C ASP A 665 5.66 7.45 -13.84
N ILE A 666 6.56 6.52 -13.53
CA ILE A 666 7.44 6.48 -12.34
C ILE A 666 8.24 7.79 -12.11
N ASN A 667 8.49 8.60 -13.14
CA ASN A 667 9.21 9.88 -13.02
C ASN A 667 8.27 11.10 -12.88
N GLY A 668 6.97 10.97 -13.16
CA GLY A 668 6.02 12.09 -13.11
C GLY A 668 6.16 13.03 -14.31
N MET A 669 6.65 12.52 -15.44
CA MET A 669 7.03 13.28 -16.65
C MET A 669 6.25 12.86 -17.91
N VAL A 670 5.73 11.63 -17.94
CA VAL A 670 5.06 11.02 -19.10
C VAL A 670 3.64 10.60 -18.69
N PRO A 671 2.60 10.84 -19.51
CA PRO A 671 1.23 10.49 -19.13
C PRO A 671 0.97 8.98 -19.31
N LEU A 672 0.46 8.35 -18.26
CA LEU A 672 -0.09 7.00 -18.25
C LEU A 672 -1.54 7.08 -17.73
N PRO A 673 -2.48 7.57 -18.55
CA PRO A 673 -3.81 8.00 -18.10
C PRO A 673 -4.56 6.93 -17.33
N ASN A 674 -5.13 7.30 -16.19
CA ASN A 674 -6.41 6.73 -15.77
C ASN A 674 -7.55 7.45 -16.53
N SER A 675 -8.81 7.07 -16.31
CA SER A 675 -9.93 7.92 -16.72
C SER A 675 -9.98 9.19 -15.86
N THR A 676 -10.20 9.04 -14.56
CA THR A 676 -10.11 10.13 -13.57
C THR A 676 -8.96 9.84 -12.61
N GLY A 677 -8.18 10.85 -12.22
CA GLY A 677 -7.05 10.67 -11.31
C GLY A 677 -7.51 10.19 -9.92
N LEU A 678 -8.14 11.09 -9.17
CA LEU A 678 -8.68 10.83 -7.84
C LEU A 678 -10.17 11.21 -7.77
N ARG A 679 -10.99 10.34 -7.19
CA ARG A 679 -12.40 10.60 -6.90
C ARG A 679 -12.67 10.50 -5.41
N ILE A 680 -13.44 11.45 -4.87
CA ILE A 680 -14.07 11.40 -3.56
C ILE A 680 -15.58 11.49 -3.77
N SER A 681 -16.36 10.55 -3.24
CA SER A 681 -17.82 10.62 -3.34
C SER A 681 -18.54 9.95 -2.19
N GLU A 682 -19.56 10.64 -1.67
CA GLU A 682 -20.31 10.23 -0.47
C GLU A 682 -19.41 10.05 0.78
N ALA A 683 -18.23 10.67 0.77
CA ALA A 683 -17.11 10.43 1.67
C ALA A 683 -16.55 11.77 2.19
N SER A 684 -16.28 11.87 3.50
CA SER A 684 -16.02 13.13 4.20
C SER A 684 -14.74 13.12 5.05
N SER A 685 -14.20 14.30 5.34
CA SER A 685 -13.02 14.47 6.21
C SER A 685 -11.76 13.71 5.77
N ASN A 686 -11.57 13.47 4.47
CA ASN A 686 -10.35 12.86 3.92
C ASN A 686 -9.34 13.95 3.51
N ILE A 687 -8.04 13.62 3.49
CA ILE A 687 -6.95 14.53 3.16
C ILE A 687 -6.19 14.02 1.93
N VAL A 688 -6.00 14.87 0.93
CA VAL A 688 -5.21 14.60 -0.27
C VAL A 688 -4.03 15.57 -0.31
N GLY A 689 -2.82 15.05 -0.08
CA GLY A 689 -1.56 15.80 0.03
C GLY A 689 -1.33 16.39 1.42
N SER A 690 -0.35 17.28 1.55
CA SER A 690 -0.05 18.03 2.79
C SER A 690 0.86 19.24 2.48
N SER A 691 1.22 20.02 3.49
CA SER A 691 2.24 21.08 3.41
C SER A 691 3.68 20.57 3.26
N VAL A 692 3.92 19.26 3.38
CA VAL A 692 5.24 18.64 3.21
C VAL A 692 5.50 18.36 1.73
N ILE A 693 6.52 19.00 1.15
CA ILE A 693 6.79 18.94 -0.30
C ILE A 693 6.97 17.50 -0.82
N SER A 694 7.54 16.58 -0.05
CA SER A 694 7.70 15.17 -0.46
C SER A 694 6.46 14.31 -0.24
N GLU A 695 5.42 14.83 0.42
CA GLU A 695 4.07 14.24 0.55
C GLU A 695 3.08 14.80 -0.50
N ARG A 696 3.55 15.64 -1.42
CA ARG A 696 2.78 16.13 -2.58
C ARG A 696 2.36 14.96 -3.47
N ASN A 697 1.09 14.91 -3.87
CA ASN A 697 0.70 14.07 -5.01
C ASN A 697 0.89 14.82 -6.33
N ILE A 698 1.25 14.08 -7.38
CA ILE A 698 1.19 14.52 -8.78
C ILE A 698 -0.02 13.83 -9.42
N ILE A 699 -1.04 14.60 -9.81
CA ILE A 699 -2.33 14.10 -10.27
C ILE A 699 -2.59 14.68 -11.67
N SER A 700 -2.00 14.03 -12.66
CA SER A 700 -1.71 14.60 -13.99
C SER A 700 -1.83 13.55 -15.08
N GLY A 701 -2.05 13.96 -16.33
CA GLY A 701 -2.13 13.07 -17.49
C GLY A 701 -3.41 12.20 -17.57
N ASN A 702 -4.42 12.44 -16.74
CA ASN A 702 -5.66 11.65 -16.71
C ASN A 702 -6.67 12.10 -17.79
N SER A 703 -7.51 11.18 -18.25
CA SER A 703 -8.39 11.39 -19.41
C SER A 703 -9.56 12.36 -19.15
N THR A 704 -9.98 12.54 -17.89
CA THR A 704 -11.05 13.45 -17.48
C THR A 704 -10.53 14.43 -16.41
N GLU A 705 -11.21 14.57 -15.28
CA GLU A 705 -10.77 15.33 -14.11
C GLU A 705 -9.50 14.73 -13.47
N GLY A 706 -8.58 15.59 -13.04
CA GLY A 706 -7.50 15.21 -12.11
C GLY A 706 -8.08 14.82 -10.75
N ILE A 707 -8.90 15.70 -10.16
CA ILE A 707 -9.69 15.40 -8.94
C ILE A 707 -11.18 15.66 -9.17
N LEU A 708 -12.03 14.70 -8.79
CA LEU A 708 -13.49 14.82 -8.75
C LEU A 708 -14.00 14.63 -7.31
N ILE A 709 -14.73 15.61 -6.77
CA ILE A 709 -15.47 15.49 -5.50
C ILE A 709 -16.98 15.57 -5.83
N SER A 710 -17.79 14.63 -5.35
CA SER A 710 -19.23 14.58 -5.68
C SER A 710 -20.15 14.08 -4.57
N SER A 711 -21.41 14.51 -4.61
CA SER A 711 -22.50 14.19 -3.67
C SER A 711 -22.47 14.96 -2.35
N ALA A 712 -23.65 15.33 -1.83
CA ALA A 712 -23.82 16.27 -0.72
C ALA A 712 -23.29 15.73 0.63
N LEU A 713 -22.97 14.43 0.68
CA LEU A 713 -22.30 13.80 1.82
C LEU A 713 -20.77 13.96 1.78
N SER A 714 -20.19 14.38 0.64
CA SER A 714 -18.76 14.70 0.52
C SER A 714 -18.46 16.11 1.01
N THR A 715 -18.12 16.17 2.29
CA THR A 715 -17.85 17.40 3.04
C THR A 715 -16.57 17.32 3.87
N ASN A 716 -16.02 18.45 4.29
CA ASN A 716 -14.84 18.53 5.17
C ASN A 716 -13.55 17.88 4.60
N ASN A 717 -13.53 17.50 3.32
CA ASN A 717 -12.33 16.97 2.68
C ASN A 717 -11.33 18.11 2.40
N GLN A 718 -10.04 17.81 2.50
CA GLN A 718 -8.95 18.77 2.35
C GLN A 718 -8.04 18.34 1.19
N ILE A 719 -7.79 19.24 0.23
CA ILE A 719 -6.93 18.99 -0.93
C ILE A 719 -5.76 19.97 -0.83
N LEU A 720 -4.58 19.50 -0.40
CA LEU A 720 -3.46 20.35 0.04
C LEU A 720 -2.16 20.09 -0.75
N GLY A 721 -1.53 21.14 -1.26
CA GLY A 721 -0.15 21.12 -1.77
C GLY A 721 0.11 20.29 -3.03
N ASN A 722 -0.93 19.78 -3.69
CA ASN A 722 -0.84 18.88 -4.84
C ASN A 722 -0.45 19.62 -6.13
N TYR A 723 0.15 18.90 -7.08
CA TYR A 723 0.32 19.36 -8.47
C TYR A 723 -0.67 18.64 -9.38
N ILE A 724 -1.43 19.40 -10.17
CA ILE A 724 -2.60 18.92 -10.90
C ILE A 724 -2.59 19.46 -12.33
N GLY A 725 -2.25 18.59 -13.29
CA GLY A 725 -2.10 18.92 -14.72
C GLY A 725 -0.67 19.29 -15.14
N THR A 726 0.30 19.10 -14.25
CA THR A 726 1.73 19.41 -14.44
C THR A 726 2.64 18.23 -14.12
N ASP A 727 3.91 18.30 -14.55
CA ASP A 727 4.95 17.34 -14.20
C ASP A 727 5.42 17.47 -12.72
N GLU A 728 6.30 16.57 -12.23
CA GLU A 728 6.86 16.68 -10.86
C GLU A 728 7.52 18.06 -10.62
N THR A 729 8.10 18.66 -11.66
CA THR A 729 8.74 19.98 -11.58
C THR A 729 7.77 21.15 -11.52
N GLY A 730 6.46 20.91 -11.73
CA GLY A 730 5.43 21.94 -11.83
C GLY A 730 5.70 22.98 -12.91
N SER A 731 6.51 22.64 -13.92
CA SER A 731 7.05 23.58 -14.91
C SER A 731 6.68 23.25 -16.35
N ASN A 732 6.23 22.03 -16.61
CA ASN A 732 5.66 21.61 -17.89
C ASN A 732 4.23 21.10 -17.71
N ALA A 733 3.39 21.24 -18.75
CA ALA A 733 2.03 20.75 -18.73
C ALA A 733 2.01 19.25 -18.96
N LEU A 734 1.33 18.52 -18.09
CA LEU A 734 1.04 17.09 -18.17
C LEU A 734 -0.49 16.93 -18.04
N PRO A 735 -1.24 17.38 -19.06
CA PRO A 735 -2.64 17.76 -18.93
C PRO A 735 -3.55 16.63 -18.44
N ASN A 736 -4.36 16.91 -17.41
CA ASN A 736 -5.69 16.30 -17.32
C ASN A 736 -6.66 17.05 -18.27
N PHE A 737 -7.87 16.54 -18.49
CA PHE A 737 -8.90 17.33 -19.18
C PHE A 737 -9.38 18.50 -18.31
N ARG A 738 -9.64 18.30 -17.01
CA ARG A 738 -9.86 19.36 -16.01
C ARG A 738 -8.92 19.18 -14.83
N GLY A 739 -8.53 20.27 -14.17
CA GLY A 739 -7.76 20.18 -12.93
C GLY A 739 -8.59 19.54 -11.81
N MET A 740 -9.56 20.29 -11.28
CA MET A 740 -10.46 19.83 -10.21
C MET A 740 -11.92 20.14 -10.51
N ARG A 741 -12.82 19.29 -10.03
CA ARG A 741 -14.27 19.47 -10.16
C ARG A 741 -15.00 19.05 -8.89
N LEU A 742 -15.82 19.94 -8.36
CA LEU A 742 -16.70 19.72 -7.22
C LEU A 742 -18.16 19.79 -7.70
N VAL A 743 -18.99 18.80 -7.35
CA VAL A 743 -20.39 18.71 -7.84
C VAL A 743 -21.35 18.31 -6.72
N ASN A 744 -22.25 19.22 -6.34
CA ASN A 744 -23.21 19.02 -5.23
C ASN A 744 -22.47 18.63 -3.93
N THR A 745 -21.54 19.47 -3.47
CA THR A 745 -20.65 19.21 -2.31
C THR A 745 -20.51 20.47 -1.45
N SER A 746 -20.24 20.32 -0.15
CA SER A 746 -20.09 21.48 0.74
C SER A 746 -18.98 21.38 1.78
N ASN A 747 -18.52 22.51 2.31
CA ASN A 747 -17.54 22.56 3.41
C ASN A 747 -16.20 21.85 3.11
N ASN A 748 -15.76 21.76 1.85
CA ASN A 748 -14.45 21.20 1.50
C ASN A 748 -13.41 22.33 1.37
N MET A 749 -12.16 22.02 1.71
CA MET A 749 -11.04 22.97 1.71
C MET A 749 -10.06 22.62 0.58
N ILE A 750 -9.89 23.55 -0.36
CA ILE A 750 -9.06 23.42 -1.55
C ILE A 750 -7.87 24.36 -1.41
N GLY A 751 -6.72 23.80 -1.09
CA GLY A 751 -5.53 24.54 -0.67
C GLY A 751 -5.61 24.93 0.81
N GLY A 752 -4.78 25.89 1.23
CA GLY A 752 -4.70 26.35 2.62
C GLY A 752 -3.78 27.56 2.74
N SER A 753 -3.85 28.25 3.87
CA SER A 753 -3.07 29.47 4.14
C SER A 753 -1.65 29.19 4.66
N GLY A 754 -1.33 27.95 5.04
CA GLY A 754 0.01 27.56 5.44
C GLY A 754 0.98 27.43 4.24
N PRO A 755 2.30 27.58 4.45
CA PRO A 755 3.30 27.42 3.40
C PRO A 755 3.21 26.05 2.71
N ASN A 756 3.12 26.07 1.37
CA ASN A 756 2.92 24.90 0.50
C ASN A 756 1.56 24.19 0.61
N GLU A 757 0.56 24.73 1.31
CA GLU A 757 -0.78 24.12 1.38
C GLU A 757 -1.62 24.39 0.14
N GLY A 758 -1.41 25.51 -0.56
CA GLY A 758 -2.04 25.79 -1.86
C GLY A 758 -1.63 24.81 -2.96
N ASN A 759 -2.59 24.36 -3.77
CA ASN A 759 -2.34 23.45 -4.90
C ASN A 759 -1.84 24.21 -6.14
N LEU A 760 -1.08 23.53 -7.00
CA LEU A 760 -0.76 23.98 -8.35
C LEU A 760 -1.73 23.34 -9.34
N VAL A 761 -2.57 24.14 -10.00
CA VAL A 761 -3.69 23.69 -10.84
C VAL A 761 -3.56 24.33 -12.22
N SER A 762 -2.74 23.73 -13.08
CA SER A 762 -2.16 24.39 -14.25
C SER A 762 -1.98 23.42 -15.41
N GLY A 763 -1.95 23.92 -16.64
CA GLY A 763 -1.72 23.09 -17.83
C GLY A 763 -2.84 22.12 -18.21
N ASN A 764 -4.04 22.22 -17.61
CA ASN A 764 -5.18 21.35 -17.94
C ASN A 764 -5.92 21.82 -19.20
N GLN A 765 -6.61 20.93 -19.92
CA GLN A 765 -7.21 21.23 -21.24
C GLN A 765 -8.49 22.10 -21.17
N SER A 766 -9.16 22.11 -20.03
CA SER A 766 -10.39 22.84 -19.74
C SER A 766 -10.12 23.74 -18.53
N ASP A 767 -10.99 23.73 -17.54
CA ASP A 767 -10.97 24.61 -16.38
C ASP A 767 -9.93 24.15 -15.35
N GLY A 768 -9.34 25.11 -14.62
CA GLY A 768 -8.49 24.82 -13.46
C GLY A 768 -9.31 24.18 -12.34
N VAL A 769 -10.27 24.93 -11.80
CA VAL A 769 -11.23 24.44 -10.79
C VAL A 769 -12.67 24.74 -11.22
N LEU A 770 -13.54 23.73 -11.14
CA LEU A 770 -14.97 23.85 -11.45
C LEU A 770 -15.83 23.54 -10.22
N LEU A 771 -16.62 24.53 -9.78
CA LEU A 771 -17.65 24.42 -8.75
C LEU A 771 -19.05 24.34 -9.41
N LEU A 772 -19.86 23.34 -9.05
CA LEU A 772 -21.19 23.12 -9.63
C LEU A 772 -22.21 22.69 -8.56
N ILE A 773 -23.14 23.58 -8.22
CA ILE A 773 -24.15 23.41 -7.15
C ILE A 773 -23.50 23.12 -5.79
N THR A 774 -22.38 23.78 -5.49
CA THR A 774 -21.58 23.54 -4.28
C THR A 774 -21.74 24.67 -3.28
N SER A 775 -21.62 24.41 -1.97
CA SER A 775 -21.70 25.49 -0.98
C SER A 775 -20.69 25.49 0.17
N ALA A 776 -20.35 26.67 0.69
CA ALA A 776 -19.42 26.82 1.82
C ALA A 776 -18.04 26.14 1.64
N ASN A 777 -17.56 25.95 0.39
CA ASN A 777 -16.21 25.41 0.14
C ASN A 777 -15.20 26.57 0.08
N THR A 778 -13.99 26.35 0.59
CA THR A 778 -12.91 27.35 0.58
C THR A 778 -11.85 27.00 -0.44
N LEU A 779 -11.38 27.99 -1.21
CA LEU A 779 -10.24 27.90 -2.13
C LEU A 779 -9.17 28.88 -1.64
N PHE A 780 -8.10 28.40 -0.99
CA PHE A 780 -7.06 29.24 -0.38
C PHE A 780 -5.66 28.95 -0.92
N GLY A 781 -4.88 30.00 -1.20
CA GLY A 781 -3.45 29.95 -1.51
C GLY A 781 -3.06 29.24 -2.82
N ASN A 782 -4.04 28.82 -3.65
CA ASN A 782 -3.77 28.01 -4.84
C ASN A 782 -3.09 28.83 -5.95
N LYS A 783 -2.30 28.14 -6.77
CA LYS A 783 -1.63 28.65 -7.97
C LYS A 783 -2.29 28.07 -9.22
N ILE A 784 -3.03 28.88 -9.98
CA ILE A 784 -3.92 28.42 -11.04
C ILE A 784 -3.55 29.08 -12.39
N GLY A 785 -3.04 28.28 -13.33
CA GLY A 785 -2.60 28.73 -14.66
C GLY A 785 -1.15 29.24 -14.75
N VAL A 786 -0.39 29.10 -13.65
CA VAL A 786 1.03 29.47 -13.50
C VAL A 786 1.91 28.24 -13.26
N LYS A 787 3.23 28.36 -13.39
CA LYS A 787 4.21 27.34 -12.96
C LYS A 787 4.34 27.29 -11.44
N ALA A 788 5.11 26.33 -10.94
CA ALA A 788 5.48 26.20 -9.52
C ALA A 788 6.03 27.50 -8.89
N ASP A 789 6.71 28.36 -9.67
CA ASP A 789 7.17 29.68 -9.22
C ASP A 789 6.02 30.60 -8.79
N GLY A 790 4.83 30.49 -9.40
CA GLY A 790 3.68 31.37 -9.21
C GLY A 790 3.70 32.64 -10.06
N LEU A 791 4.65 32.76 -10.99
CA LEU A 791 4.92 33.99 -11.76
C LEU A 791 4.93 33.77 -13.27
N THR A 792 5.38 32.60 -13.75
CA THR A 792 5.44 32.32 -15.19
C THR A 792 4.23 31.49 -15.65
N ALA A 793 3.80 31.70 -16.89
CA ALA A 793 2.57 31.09 -17.40
C ALA A 793 2.67 29.57 -17.60
N LEU A 794 1.61 28.86 -17.22
CA LEU A 794 1.34 27.47 -17.55
C LEU A 794 -0.19 27.26 -17.62
N PRO A 795 -0.84 27.85 -18.65
CA PRO A 795 -2.26 28.16 -18.62
C PRO A 795 -3.15 26.92 -18.62
N ASN A 796 -4.31 27.01 -17.97
CA ASN A 796 -5.42 26.08 -18.24
C ASN A 796 -6.19 26.55 -19.49
N GLY A 797 -6.77 25.60 -20.23
CA GLY A 797 -7.40 25.81 -21.54
C GLY A 797 -8.78 26.48 -21.53
N GLN A 798 -9.37 26.71 -20.35
CA GLN A 798 -10.58 27.53 -20.17
C GLN A 798 -10.42 28.44 -18.93
N THR A 799 -11.41 28.49 -18.04
CA THR A 799 -11.44 29.42 -16.89
C THR A 799 -10.48 28.95 -15.79
N GLY A 800 -9.88 29.90 -15.04
CA GLY A 800 -9.10 29.57 -13.84
C GLY A 800 -9.98 28.91 -12.76
N VAL A 801 -11.00 29.63 -12.28
CA VAL A 801 -12.05 29.11 -11.38
C VAL A 801 -13.43 29.40 -11.97
N GLN A 802 -14.15 28.33 -12.34
CA GLN A 802 -15.51 28.40 -12.88
C GLN A 802 -16.52 28.01 -11.79
N VAL A 803 -17.55 28.84 -11.58
CA VAL A 803 -18.61 28.62 -10.58
C VAL A 803 -19.95 28.58 -11.29
N LEU A 804 -20.73 27.51 -11.09
CA LEU A 804 -21.96 27.23 -11.84
C LEU A 804 -23.17 26.89 -10.97
N ASN A 805 -24.36 27.20 -11.50
CA ASN A 805 -25.68 26.71 -11.10
C ASN A 805 -25.92 26.55 -9.59
N GLY A 806 -26.47 27.58 -8.92
CA GLY A 806 -26.89 27.48 -7.52
C GLY A 806 -25.76 27.11 -6.55
N SER A 807 -24.52 27.43 -6.89
CA SER A 807 -23.39 27.38 -5.96
C SER A 807 -23.43 28.62 -5.06
N THR A 808 -23.39 28.45 -3.74
CA THR A 808 -23.55 29.55 -2.78
C THR A 808 -22.50 29.54 -1.68
N ASP A 809 -22.24 30.67 -1.03
CA ASP A 809 -21.42 30.75 0.18
C ASP A 809 -19.96 30.27 0.01
N ASN A 810 -19.48 30.00 -1.21
CA ASN A 810 -18.11 29.54 -1.45
C ASN A 810 -17.15 30.72 -1.35
N ILE A 811 -15.97 30.48 -0.77
CA ILE A 811 -14.98 31.51 -0.49
C ILE A 811 -13.75 31.23 -1.35
N ILE A 812 -13.50 32.11 -2.33
CA ILE A 812 -12.36 32.05 -3.23
C ILE A 812 -11.37 33.13 -2.79
N GLY A 813 -10.31 32.71 -2.12
CA GLY A 813 -9.29 33.59 -1.54
C GLY A 813 -9.72 34.23 -0.22
N GLY A 814 -8.85 35.06 0.36
CA GLY A 814 -9.11 35.76 1.61
C GLY A 814 -7.99 36.74 1.95
N LEU A 815 -8.23 37.56 2.98
CA LEU A 815 -7.35 38.66 3.37
C LEU A 815 -6.24 38.27 4.37
N ASN A 816 -6.30 37.08 5.00
CA ASN A 816 -5.20 36.65 5.85
C ASN A 816 -4.02 36.17 4.99
N SER A 817 -2.80 36.27 5.53
CA SER A 817 -1.58 35.85 4.84
C SER A 817 -1.67 34.41 4.36
N GLY A 818 -1.52 34.20 3.05
CA GLY A 818 -1.61 32.90 2.39
C GLY A 818 -3.00 32.48 1.89
N GLU A 819 -4.08 33.20 2.21
CA GLU A 819 -5.43 32.83 1.74
C GLU A 819 -5.67 33.21 0.26
N GLY A 820 -5.22 34.38 -0.19
CA GLY A 820 -5.37 34.83 -1.58
C GLY A 820 -4.77 33.86 -2.61
N ASN A 821 -5.56 33.46 -3.62
CA ASN A 821 -5.07 32.60 -4.71
C ASN A 821 -4.33 33.45 -5.77
N THR A 822 -3.42 32.82 -6.51
CA THR A 822 -2.88 33.33 -7.77
C THR A 822 -3.64 32.69 -8.92
N VAL A 823 -4.42 33.46 -9.69
CA VAL A 823 -5.25 32.97 -10.80
C VAL A 823 -4.90 33.74 -12.07
N ALA A 824 -3.98 33.20 -12.87
CA ALA A 824 -3.34 33.97 -13.94
C ALA A 824 -3.13 33.18 -15.23
N PHE A 825 -3.06 33.92 -16.35
CA PHE A 825 -2.79 33.44 -17.71
C PHE A 825 -3.77 32.44 -18.33
N ASN A 826 -4.84 32.04 -17.65
CA ASN A 826 -5.81 31.06 -18.14
C ASN A 826 -6.46 31.55 -19.46
N THR A 827 -6.77 30.65 -20.40
CA THR A 827 -7.26 31.03 -21.74
C THR A 827 -8.78 31.29 -21.81
N ASN A 828 -9.34 31.75 -20.70
CA ASN A 828 -10.65 32.39 -20.54
C ASN A 828 -10.51 33.35 -19.33
N LYS A 829 -11.59 33.65 -18.59
CA LYS A 829 -11.50 34.53 -17.40
C LYS A 829 -10.74 33.89 -16.23
N GLY A 830 -10.29 34.72 -15.30
CA GLY A 830 -9.68 34.29 -14.04
C GLY A 830 -10.71 33.56 -13.17
N VAL A 831 -11.75 34.28 -12.76
CA VAL A 831 -12.94 33.74 -12.08
C VAL A 831 -14.19 34.06 -12.90
N ASN A 832 -15.11 33.10 -13.05
CA ASN A 832 -16.35 33.28 -13.82
C ASN A 832 -17.53 32.61 -13.09
N LEU A 833 -18.62 33.33 -12.86
CA LEU A 833 -19.86 32.82 -12.26
C LEU A 833 -20.97 32.79 -13.32
N LEU A 834 -21.65 31.66 -13.51
CA LEU A 834 -22.68 31.53 -14.55
C LEU A 834 -23.73 30.45 -14.25
N LYS A 835 -25.02 30.77 -14.43
CA LYS A 835 -26.08 29.77 -14.63
C LYS A 835 -26.07 29.26 -16.07
N ILE A 836 -25.82 27.97 -16.26
CA ILE A 836 -25.98 27.26 -17.54
C ILE A 836 -27.17 26.30 -17.51
N ASN A 837 -27.77 25.97 -18.65
CA ASN A 837 -28.71 24.86 -18.75
C ASN A 837 -27.92 23.53 -18.75
N ALA A 838 -27.61 23.01 -17.56
CA ALA A 838 -26.89 21.75 -17.38
C ALA A 838 -27.89 20.62 -17.10
N GLY A 839 -28.56 20.14 -18.15
CA GLY A 839 -29.66 19.18 -18.06
C GLY A 839 -29.42 18.02 -17.07
N GLY A 840 -30.23 17.98 -16.00
CA GLY A 840 -30.05 17.09 -14.84
C GLY A 840 -29.80 17.84 -13.53
N TYR A 841 -29.46 19.13 -13.60
CA TYR A 841 -29.21 20.02 -12.47
C TYR A 841 -30.18 21.21 -12.45
N PRO A 842 -30.33 21.93 -11.31
CA PRO A 842 -31.19 23.10 -11.23
C PRO A 842 -30.57 24.31 -11.94
N ASP A 843 -31.34 25.00 -12.78
CA ASP A 843 -30.96 26.26 -13.43
C ASP A 843 -31.20 27.44 -12.48
N ILE A 844 -30.35 27.55 -11.45
CA ILE A 844 -30.38 28.60 -10.41
C ILE A 844 -29.10 29.44 -10.52
N GLU A 845 -29.16 30.74 -10.20
CA GLU A 845 -27.95 31.59 -10.18
C GLU A 845 -27.00 31.23 -9.02
N PRO A 846 -25.68 31.29 -9.19
CA PRO A 846 -24.73 31.18 -8.08
C PRO A 846 -24.65 32.52 -7.34
N THR A 847 -25.00 32.58 -6.04
CA THR A 847 -25.07 33.83 -5.25
C THR A 847 -24.35 33.70 -3.90
N GLY A 848 -23.94 34.82 -3.29
CA GLY A 848 -23.20 34.82 -2.01
C GLY A 848 -21.79 34.21 -2.08
N ASN A 849 -21.17 34.16 -3.27
CA ASN A 849 -19.81 33.61 -3.41
C ASN A 849 -18.77 34.72 -3.27
N ILE A 850 -17.95 34.61 -2.22
CA ILE A 850 -16.90 35.57 -1.84
C ILE A 850 -15.68 35.37 -2.74
N ILE A 851 -15.14 36.44 -3.33
CA ILE A 851 -13.93 36.42 -4.17
C ILE A 851 -12.96 37.49 -3.65
N SER A 852 -12.20 37.16 -2.59
CA SER A 852 -11.43 38.11 -1.77
C SER A 852 -9.92 37.88 -1.88
N GLY A 853 -9.12 38.95 -1.84
CA GLY A 853 -7.66 38.91 -1.69
C GLY A 853 -6.87 38.22 -2.82
N ASN A 854 -7.51 37.87 -3.94
CA ASN A 854 -6.87 37.10 -5.02
C ASN A 854 -5.97 37.96 -5.91
N SER A 855 -4.84 37.40 -6.33
CA SER A 855 -4.00 37.93 -7.41
C SER A 855 -4.50 37.37 -8.74
N ILE A 856 -5.26 38.17 -9.50
CA ILE A 856 -5.87 37.80 -10.78
C ILE A 856 -5.27 38.68 -11.88
N PHE A 857 -4.57 38.08 -12.86
CA PHE A 857 -3.91 38.84 -13.93
C PHE A 857 -3.62 38.04 -15.20
N GLY A 858 -3.59 38.70 -16.35
CA GLY A 858 -3.15 38.14 -17.63
C GLY A 858 -4.06 37.04 -18.20
N ASN A 859 -5.22 36.78 -17.60
CA ASN A 859 -6.21 35.83 -18.12
C ASN A 859 -6.90 36.43 -19.36
N THR A 860 -7.30 35.61 -20.33
CA THR A 860 -7.88 36.15 -21.59
C THR A 860 -9.39 36.32 -21.51
N SER A 861 -9.85 37.56 -21.30
CA SER A 861 -11.29 37.88 -21.37
C SER A 861 -11.81 37.79 -22.81
N THR A 862 -12.94 37.12 -23.01
CA THR A 862 -13.72 37.22 -24.26
C THR A 862 -14.26 38.64 -24.44
N VAL A 863 -14.38 39.11 -25.68
CA VAL A 863 -15.02 40.42 -25.95
C VAL A 863 -16.49 40.35 -25.52
N SER A 864 -16.88 41.26 -24.64
CA SER A 864 -18.23 41.33 -24.06
C SER A 864 -19.28 41.77 -25.08
N SER A 865 -20.56 41.58 -24.75
CA SER A 865 -21.66 42.09 -25.58
C SER A 865 -21.76 43.63 -25.57
N ASN A 866 -21.20 44.29 -24.55
CA ASN A 866 -21.22 45.74 -24.36
C ASN A 866 -19.91 46.46 -24.79
N GLY A 867 -18.90 45.72 -25.26
CA GLY A 867 -17.60 46.25 -25.71
C GLY A 867 -16.53 46.44 -24.63
N ILE A 868 -16.87 46.24 -23.34
CA ILE A 868 -15.95 46.28 -22.20
C ILE A 868 -15.18 44.93 -22.09
N THR A 869 -13.94 44.90 -22.57
CA THR A 869 -13.01 43.79 -22.31
C THR A 869 -12.35 43.92 -20.92
N GLY A 870 -11.87 42.81 -20.37
CA GLY A 870 -11.01 42.82 -19.18
C GLY A 870 -11.60 42.19 -17.90
N ALA A 871 -12.71 41.45 -17.98
CA ALA A 871 -13.25 40.75 -16.83
C ALA A 871 -12.21 39.74 -16.25
N GLY A 872 -11.57 40.10 -15.14
CA GLY A 872 -10.76 39.19 -14.31
C GLY A 872 -11.65 38.31 -13.42
N ILE A 873 -12.65 38.96 -12.82
CA ILE A 873 -13.90 38.35 -12.34
C ILE A 873 -14.98 38.70 -13.38
N ASP A 874 -15.74 37.70 -13.82
CA ASP A 874 -16.85 37.83 -14.79
C ASP A 874 -18.15 37.27 -14.19
N LEU A 875 -19.22 38.06 -14.20
CA LEU A 875 -20.55 37.65 -13.74
C LEU A 875 -21.47 37.46 -14.95
N ASN A 876 -21.90 36.21 -15.18
CA ASN A 876 -22.74 35.72 -16.28
C ASN A 876 -22.03 35.55 -17.64
N SER A 877 -20.71 35.74 -17.75
CA SER A 877 -19.92 35.48 -18.96
C SER A 877 -20.32 36.30 -20.19
N ASP A 878 -21.19 37.31 -20.04
CA ASP A 878 -21.45 38.36 -21.04
C ASP A 878 -20.41 39.49 -20.98
N GLY A 879 -19.50 39.45 -20.00
CA GLY A 879 -18.41 40.40 -19.74
C GLY A 879 -18.90 41.66 -19.02
N VAL A 880 -17.96 42.42 -18.42
CA VAL A 880 -18.27 43.27 -17.26
C VAL A 880 -19.54 44.09 -17.41
N SER A 881 -20.45 43.85 -16.47
CA SER A 881 -21.75 44.50 -16.31
C SER A 881 -21.59 46.02 -16.13
N LEU A 882 -22.69 46.75 -16.26
CA LEU A 882 -22.75 48.16 -15.89
C LEU A 882 -23.45 48.27 -14.55
N ASN A 883 -22.93 49.12 -13.66
CA ASN A 883 -23.66 49.44 -12.44
C ASN A 883 -25.04 50.02 -12.77
N ASP A 884 -26.05 49.61 -12.00
CA ASP A 884 -27.44 50.07 -12.13
C ASP A 884 -27.77 51.19 -11.14
N ALA A 885 -29.07 51.37 -10.84
CA ALA A 885 -29.51 52.17 -9.71
C ALA A 885 -30.12 51.24 -8.65
N ASP A 886 -29.63 51.37 -7.42
CA ASP A 886 -30.08 50.70 -6.20
C ASP A 886 -29.69 49.20 -6.05
N ASP A 887 -29.05 48.56 -7.03
CA ASP A 887 -28.62 47.15 -7.07
C ASP A 887 -29.76 46.13 -7.27
N ALA A 888 -30.67 46.39 -8.21
CA ALA A 888 -31.96 45.70 -8.28
C ALA A 888 -31.94 44.33 -9.00
N ASP A 889 -30.76 43.81 -9.35
CA ASP A 889 -30.59 42.60 -10.15
C ASP A 889 -30.62 41.29 -9.33
N LEU A 890 -30.87 40.18 -10.02
CA LEU A 890 -31.06 38.84 -9.43
C LEU A 890 -30.28 37.75 -10.20
N ARG A 891 -29.09 38.11 -10.69
CA ARG A 891 -28.18 37.24 -11.46
C ARG A 891 -27.11 36.58 -10.57
N ALA A 892 -26.04 36.04 -11.17
CA ALA A 892 -24.85 35.59 -10.44
C ALA A 892 -24.32 36.66 -9.47
N ASN A 893 -24.16 36.32 -8.19
CA ASN A 893 -23.86 37.24 -7.08
C ASN A 893 -24.75 38.51 -7.06
N ASN A 894 -26.03 38.36 -7.44
CA ASN A 894 -26.97 39.47 -7.70
C ASN A 894 -26.48 40.53 -8.71
N THR A 895 -25.35 40.28 -9.38
CA THR A 895 -24.57 41.29 -10.14
C THR A 895 -24.23 42.55 -9.34
N GLN A 896 -23.97 42.38 -8.02
CA GLN A 896 -23.55 43.40 -7.06
C GLN A 896 -22.71 44.52 -7.70
N ASN A 897 -23.21 45.76 -7.62
CA ASN A 897 -22.56 46.96 -8.15
C ASN A 897 -21.13 47.08 -7.62
N TYR A 898 -20.16 47.30 -8.52
CA TYR A 898 -18.75 47.49 -8.17
C TYR A 898 -18.48 48.92 -7.67
N PRO A 899 -17.38 49.17 -6.94
CA PRO A 899 -17.04 50.51 -6.50
C PRO A 899 -16.73 51.42 -7.69
N VAL A 900 -17.29 52.62 -7.70
CA VAL A 900 -16.94 53.67 -8.66
C VAL A 900 -15.91 54.57 -7.99
N ILE A 901 -14.65 54.48 -8.43
CA ILE A 901 -13.59 55.43 -8.06
C ILE A 901 -13.87 56.76 -8.80
N GLU A 902 -13.71 57.90 -8.13
CA GLU A 902 -13.84 59.22 -8.78
C GLU A 902 -12.72 59.42 -9.82
N THR A 903 -13.03 60.07 -10.95
CA THR A 903 -12.01 60.50 -11.92
C THR A 903 -11.08 61.53 -11.30
N ASP A 904 -9.76 61.36 -11.49
CA ASP A 904 -8.70 62.08 -10.77
C ASP A 904 -8.76 61.91 -9.23
N GLY A 905 -9.59 60.98 -8.73
CA GLY A 905 -9.88 60.75 -7.31
C GLY A 905 -8.97 59.74 -6.61
N ALA A 906 -7.88 59.33 -7.25
CA ALA A 906 -6.86 58.45 -6.67
C ALA A 906 -5.49 59.14 -6.74
N SER A 907 -4.84 59.34 -5.60
CA SER A 907 -3.53 60.00 -5.51
C SER A 907 -2.61 59.37 -4.47
N VAL A 908 -1.31 59.68 -4.55
CA VAL A 908 -0.29 59.21 -3.61
C VAL A 908 0.62 60.35 -3.15
N GLU A 909 0.82 60.46 -1.84
CA GLU A 909 1.76 61.36 -1.18
C GLU A 909 2.46 60.61 -0.02
N GLU A 910 3.77 60.77 0.15
CA GLU A 910 4.56 60.18 1.26
C GLU A 910 4.26 58.69 1.60
N ASN A 911 4.05 57.85 0.58
CA ASN A 911 3.69 56.41 0.69
C ASN A 911 2.28 56.14 1.31
N VAL A 912 1.42 57.15 1.34
CA VAL A 912 -0.02 57.05 1.60
C VAL A 912 -0.76 57.22 0.28
N ILE A 913 -1.63 56.26 -0.05
CA ILE A 913 -2.53 56.33 -1.19
C ILE A 913 -3.91 56.79 -0.69
N THR A 914 -4.44 57.84 -1.31
CA THR A 914 -5.77 58.38 -1.05
C THR A 914 -6.70 58.03 -2.20
N VAL A 915 -7.91 57.57 -1.89
CA VAL A 915 -8.93 57.20 -2.89
C VAL A 915 -10.29 57.71 -2.45
N SER A 916 -10.95 58.47 -3.33
CA SER A 916 -12.37 58.79 -3.26
C SER A 916 -13.17 57.81 -4.13
N TYR A 917 -14.20 57.20 -3.56
CA TYR A 917 -15.04 56.23 -4.26
C TYR A 917 -16.48 56.20 -3.73
N MET A 918 -17.38 55.55 -4.46
CA MET A 918 -18.78 55.32 -4.06
C MET A 918 -19.28 53.93 -4.46
N ILE A 919 -20.41 53.50 -3.89
CA ILE A 919 -21.15 52.29 -4.32
C ILE A 919 -22.62 52.67 -4.49
N LEU A 920 -23.26 52.20 -5.57
CA LEU A 920 -24.61 52.62 -5.99
C LEU A 920 -25.74 51.70 -5.49
N SER A 921 -25.53 51.02 -4.38
CA SER A 921 -26.42 49.98 -3.87
C SER A 921 -27.21 50.42 -2.63
N THR A 922 -28.52 50.15 -2.62
CA THR A 922 -29.34 50.42 -1.43
C THR A 922 -29.35 49.22 -0.47
N ALA A 923 -29.55 49.49 0.82
CA ALA A 923 -29.74 48.47 1.86
C ALA A 923 -31.03 47.62 1.69
N ALA A 924 -31.81 47.85 0.64
CA ALA A 924 -32.94 46.99 0.25
C ALA A 924 -32.51 45.79 -0.61
N ASN A 925 -31.40 45.92 -1.35
CA ASN A 925 -30.96 44.91 -2.31
C ASN A 925 -29.55 44.36 -1.99
N SER A 926 -28.61 45.21 -1.55
CA SER A 926 -27.28 44.80 -1.09
C SER A 926 -27.18 44.84 0.44
N SER A 927 -26.52 43.84 1.00
CA SER A 927 -26.37 43.70 2.46
C SER A 927 -25.19 44.51 2.98
N TYR A 928 -25.42 45.34 4.00
CA TYR A 928 -24.40 46.23 4.58
C TYR A 928 -23.87 45.68 5.92
N PRO A 929 -22.59 45.97 6.27
CA PRO A 929 -21.63 46.78 5.53
C PRO A 929 -21.01 46.04 4.34
N ILE A 930 -20.63 46.79 3.31
CA ILE A 930 -19.96 46.27 2.12
C ILE A 930 -18.44 46.35 2.34
N GLN A 931 -17.73 45.24 2.15
CA GLN A 931 -16.27 45.20 2.13
C GLN A 931 -15.76 45.66 0.76
N VAL A 932 -14.74 46.51 0.74
CA VAL A 932 -14.20 47.13 -0.47
C VAL A 932 -12.71 46.87 -0.55
N GLU A 933 -12.27 46.14 -1.57
CA GLU A 933 -10.86 45.74 -1.73
C GLU A 933 -10.25 46.41 -2.96
N PHE A 934 -9.09 47.03 -2.78
CA PHE A 934 -8.36 47.77 -3.82
C PHE A 934 -7.13 47.00 -4.28
N PHE A 935 -6.88 47.02 -5.60
CA PHE A 935 -5.82 46.26 -6.25
C PHE A 935 -5.08 47.11 -7.28
N ILE A 936 -3.81 46.77 -7.55
CA ILE A 936 -3.11 47.18 -8.78
C ILE A 936 -3.77 46.48 -9.97
N ASP A 937 -4.12 47.23 -11.01
CA ASP A 937 -4.63 46.70 -12.28
C ASP A 937 -3.50 46.04 -13.11
N ASP A 938 -3.77 44.92 -13.77
CA ASP A 938 -2.87 44.33 -14.77
C ASP A 938 -2.81 45.12 -16.10
N ASN A 939 -3.59 46.20 -16.19
CA ASN A 939 -3.91 47.06 -17.35
C ASN A 939 -5.00 46.48 -18.27
N ASN A 940 -5.66 45.41 -17.83
CA ASN A 940 -6.76 44.73 -18.50
C ASN A 940 -7.89 44.42 -17.49
N ARG A 941 -8.10 45.28 -16.49
CA ARG A 941 -9.21 45.25 -15.50
C ARG A 941 -9.19 43.99 -14.61
N GLN A 942 -8.00 43.47 -14.31
CA GLN A 942 -7.80 42.33 -13.38
C GLN A 942 -6.94 42.75 -12.18
N GLY A 943 -7.38 42.39 -10.97
CA GLY A 943 -6.72 42.75 -9.72
C GLY A 943 -5.42 41.96 -9.50
N LYS A 944 -4.31 42.45 -10.06
CA LYS A 944 -3.01 41.77 -10.05
C LYS A 944 -2.43 41.62 -8.65
N GLU A 945 -2.53 42.65 -7.82
CA GLU A 945 -1.90 42.70 -6.50
C GLU A 945 -2.80 43.46 -5.53
N PHE A 946 -3.15 42.85 -4.39
CA PHE A 946 -3.96 43.48 -3.35
C PHE A 946 -3.19 44.60 -2.65
N LEU A 947 -3.84 45.75 -2.46
CA LEU A 947 -3.29 46.92 -1.77
C LEU A 947 -3.89 47.07 -0.37
N PHE A 948 -5.20 47.28 -0.25
CA PHE A 948 -5.86 47.47 1.04
C PHE A 948 -7.37 47.21 0.95
N VAL A 949 -7.98 47.11 2.13
CA VAL A 949 -9.42 46.93 2.33
C VAL A 949 -9.99 48.10 3.12
N ASP A 950 -11.24 48.46 2.81
CA ASP A 950 -12.08 49.41 3.55
C ASP A 950 -13.49 48.83 3.74
N THR A 951 -14.30 49.47 4.59
CA THR A 951 -15.67 49.08 4.91
C THR A 951 -16.62 50.23 4.59
N TYR A 952 -17.45 50.05 3.56
CA TYR A 952 -18.46 51.02 3.13
C TYR A 952 -19.79 50.71 3.84
N THR A 953 -20.31 51.67 4.60
CA THR A 953 -21.49 51.48 5.46
C THR A 953 -22.75 52.11 4.87
N GLU A 954 -23.92 51.71 5.35
CA GLU A 954 -25.19 52.36 4.99
C GLU A 954 -25.17 53.87 5.33
N THR A 955 -24.35 54.29 6.30
CA THR A 955 -24.18 55.71 6.63
C THR A 955 -23.38 56.45 5.55
N ASP A 956 -22.36 55.84 4.95
CA ASP A 956 -21.54 56.45 3.90
C ASP A 956 -22.40 56.72 2.65
N PHE A 957 -23.16 55.70 2.21
CA PHE A 957 -24.15 55.81 1.12
C PHE A 957 -25.14 56.96 1.35
N ASN A 958 -25.76 57.03 2.53
CA ASN A 958 -26.80 58.01 2.84
C ASN A 958 -26.29 59.45 3.10
N SER A 959 -25.00 59.64 3.42
CA SER A 959 -24.49 60.93 3.95
C SER A 959 -23.70 61.78 2.96
N ALA A 960 -22.98 61.15 2.01
CA ALA A 960 -22.10 61.86 1.09
C ALA A 960 -22.16 61.38 -0.37
N LEU A 961 -22.73 60.19 -0.62
CA LEU A 961 -22.49 59.34 -1.80
C LEU A 961 -21.02 58.91 -1.94
N ASN A 962 -20.08 59.86 -1.92
CA ASN A 962 -18.66 59.63 -2.16
C ASN A 962 -17.89 59.63 -0.82
N LYS A 963 -17.10 58.57 -0.59
CA LYS A 963 -16.28 58.35 0.60
C LYS A 963 -14.80 58.45 0.21
N THR A 964 -14.03 59.28 0.92
CA THR A 964 -12.58 59.38 0.76
C THR A 964 -11.87 58.65 1.89
N ILE A 965 -10.88 57.84 1.54
CA ILE A 965 -9.99 57.11 2.47
C ILE A 965 -8.52 57.37 2.12
N SER A 966 -7.65 57.29 3.12
CA SER A 966 -6.20 57.39 2.95
C SER A 966 -5.53 56.25 3.71
N MET A 967 -4.77 55.40 2.99
CA MET A 967 -4.18 54.16 3.50
C MET A 967 -2.68 54.11 3.17
N ALA A 968 -1.87 53.54 4.06
CA ALA A 968 -0.46 53.32 3.77
C ALA A 968 -0.29 52.17 2.77
N ILE A 969 0.54 52.35 1.75
CA ILE A 969 0.86 51.30 0.76
C ILE A 969 1.57 50.13 1.47
N PRO A 970 1.19 48.86 1.21
CA PRO A 970 1.78 47.71 1.89
C PRO A 970 3.29 47.61 1.76
N SER A 971 3.96 47.28 2.87
CA SER A 971 5.40 47.03 2.89
C SER A 971 5.75 45.81 2.03
N GLY A 972 6.41 46.03 0.90
CA GLY A 972 6.78 45.00 -0.08
C GLY A 972 5.87 44.92 -1.30
N SER A 973 4.88 45.82 -1.44
CA SER A 973 4.08 45.97 -2.66
C SER A 973 4.95 46.32 -3.90
N THR A 974 4.51 45.93 -5.10
CA THR A 974 5.09 46.38 -6.39
C THR A 974 4.47 47.68 -6.92
N PHE A 975 3.68 48.37 -6.10
CA PHE A 975 3.07 49.65 -6.44
C PHE A 975 4.12 50.74 -6.73
N VAL A 976 3.89 51.51 -7.79
CA VAL A 976 4.54 52.80 -8.05
C VAL A 976 3.50 53.80 -8.55
N ALA A 977 3.77 55.10 -8.40
CA ALA A 977 2.91 56.16 -8.94
C ALA A 977 2.73 56.03 -10.48
N GLU A 978 1.67 56.66 -11.00
CA GLU A 978 1.19 56.50 -12.39
C GLU A 978 0.67 55.10 -12.76
N GLN A 979 0.72 54.11 -11.85
CA GLN A 979 -0.02 52.85 -12.02
C GLN A 979 -1.52 53.06 -11.90
N LYS A 980 -2.27 52.11 -12.47
CA LYS A 980 -3.71 52.02 -12.33
C LYS A 980 -4.10 51.16 -11.13
N ILE A 981 -5.14 51.58 -10.43
CA ILE A 981 -5.83 50.77 -9.42
C ILE A 981 -7.26 50.45 -9.86
N LEU A 982 -7.80 49.35 -9.35
CA LEU A 982 -9.21 49.01 -9.43
C LEU A 982 -9.71 48.50 -8.07
N ALA A 983 -11.01 48.31 -7.93
CA ALA A 983 -11.62 47.81 -6.70
C ALA A 983 -12.72 46.77 -6.97
N ILE A 984 -13.08 46.01 -5.94
CA ILE A 984 -14.28 45.16 -5.89
C ILE A 984 -15.10 45.48 -4.63
N ALA A 985 -16.40 45.18 -4.68
CA ALA A 985 -17.33 45.25 -3.58
C ALA A 985 -17.77 43.83 -3.19
N ILE A 986 -17.87 43.55 -1.89
CA ILE A 986 -18.39 42.29 -1.34
C ILE A 986 -19.46 42.64 -0.30
N ASP A 987 -20.72 42.31 -0.56
CA ASP A 987 -21.82 42.59 0.36
C ASP A 987 -21.77 41.66 1.60
N ALA A 988 -22.50 42.02 2.66
CA ALA A 988 -22.54 41.25 3.90
C ALA A 988 -23.26 39.88 3.78
N ASN A 989 -23.81 39.54 2.60
CA ASN A 989 -24.30 38.20 2.26
C ASN A 989 -23.26 37.41 1.41
N GLY A 990 -22.08 37.97 1.15
CA GLY A 990 -20.98 37.37 0.39
C GLY A 990 -21.04 37.60 -1.13
N ASN A 991 -21.97 38.41 -1.65
CA ASN A 991 -22.05 38.71 -3.08
C ASN A 991 -20.86 39.60 -3.47
N THR A 992 -19.94 39.06 -4.27
CA THR A 992 -18.79 39.81 -4.81
C THR A 992 -19.09 40.35 -6.21
N SER A 993 -18.77 41.62 -6.42
CA SER A 993 -18.87 42.32 -7.71
C SER A 993 -17.82 41.86 -8.73
N GLU A 994 -17.98 42.32 -9.96
CA GLU A 994 -16.87 42.37 -10.93
C GLU A 994 -15.86 43.47 -10.55
N CYS A 995 -14.69 43.50 -11.20
CA CYS A 995 -13.70 44.56 -10.97
C CYS A 995 -14.20 45.93 -11.46
N SER A 996 -13.90 47.02 -10.76
CA SER A 996 -14.24 48.39 -11.15
C SER A 996 -13.57 48.81 -12.47
N ILE A 997 -13.98 49.95 -13.02
CA ILE A 997 -13.13 50.67 -14.00
C ILE A 997 -11.84 51.08 -13.27
N SER A 998 -10.69 50.95 -13.94
CA SER A 998 -9.39 51.27 -13.36
C SER A 998 -9.05 52.76 -13.47
N GLU A 999 -8.73 53.39 -12.34
CA GLU A 999 -8.33 54.81 -12.23
C GLU A 999 -6.80 54.91 -12.10
N THR A 1000 -6.20 56.03 -12.55
CA THR A 1000 -4.73 56.22 -12.54
C THR A 1000 -4.31 56.99 -11.30
N VAL A 1001 -3.35 56.47 -10.51
CA VAL A 1001 -2.94 57.11 -9.26
C VAL A 1001 -1.95 58.25 -9.51
N ILE A 1002 -2.35 59.47 -9.17
CA ILE A 1002 -1.60 60.71 -9.39
C ILE A 1002 -0.53 60.91 -8.29
N ASP A 1003 0.70 61.27 -8.66
CA ASP A 1003 1.76 61.63 -7.71
C ASP A 1003 1.61 63.08 -7.22
N GLU A 1004 1.21 63.28 -5.97
CA GLU A 1004 1.11 64.62 -5.37
C GLU A 1004 2.44 65.14 -4.82
N SER A 1005 3.48 64.31 -4.69
CA SER A 1005 4.80 64.75 -4.20
C SER A 1005 5.50 65.76 -5.13
N LEU A 1006 5.03 65.89 -6.37
CA LEU A 1006 5.46 66.88 -7.36
C LEU A 1006 4.71 68.24 -7.25
N SER A 1007 3.69 68.37 -6.39
CA SER A 1007 2.76 69.51 -6.31
C SER A 1007 3.32 70.79 -5.62
N VAL A 1008 4.63 70.85 -5.37
CA VAL A 1008 5.28 71.82 -4.47
C VAL A 1008 5.30 73.28 -4.99
N GLU A 1009 4.98 73.54 -6.26
CA GLU A 1009 4.95 74.94 -6.78
C GLU A 1009 3.78 75.80 -6.22
N SER A 1010 2.72 75.19 -5.68
CA SER A 1010 1.47 75.90 -5.37
C SER A 1010 1.52 76.76 -4.09
N GLN A 1011 1.83 76.15 -2.93
CA GLN A 1011 1.55 76.80 -1.63
C GLN A 1011 2.59 77.85 -1.18
N MET A 1012 3.84 77.78 -1.64
CA MET A 1012 4.93 78.64 -1.13
C MET A 1012 4.99 80.08 -1.69
N PHE A 1013 4.15 80.43 -2.67
CA PHE A 1013 4.22 81.73 -3.38
C PHE A 1013 2.93 82.55 -3.40
N THR A 1014 1.98 82.25 -2.52
CA THR A 1014 0.70 82.97 -2.36
C THR A 1014 0.86 84.42 -1.90
N GLU A 1015 1.91 84.75 -1.14
CA GLU A 1015 2.16 86.13 -0.66
C GLU A 1015 2.83 87.07 -1.69
N VAL A 1016 3.35 86.52 -2.80
CA VAL A 1016 4.06 87.34 -3.82
C VAL A 1016 3.06 88.08 -4.69
N SER A 1017 2.90 89.37 -4.41
CA SER A 1017 1.94 90.27 -5.06
C SER A 1017 2.65 91.37 -5.86
N ILE A 1018 2.15 91.67 -7.05
CA ILE A 1018 2.78 92.57 -8.03
C ILE A 1018 1.72 93.50 -8.61
N TYR A 1019 1.93 94.82 -8.51
CA TYR A 1019 0.91 95.81 -8.87
C TYR A 1019 1.50 97.21 -9.20
N PRO A 1020 0.82 98.03 -10.02
CA PRO A 1020 -0.30 97.66 -10.87
C PRO A 1020 0.17 96.70 -11.98
N ASN A 1021 -0.75 95.86 -12.48
CA ASN A 1021 -0.49 94.99 -13.63
C ASN A 1021 -1.78 94.99 -14.49
N PRO A 1022 -1.83 95.72 -15.62
CA PRO A 1022 -0.70 96.36 -16.31
C PRO A 1022 -0.06 97.55 -15.57
N ALA A 1023 1.24 97.75 -15.79
CA ALA A 1023 2.01 98.92 -15.36
C ALA A 1023 2.32 99.87 -16.53
N THR A 1024 2.65 101.12 -16.23
CA THR A 1024 3.16 102.11 -17.20
C THR A 1024 4.57 102.53 -16.80
N ASP A 1025 4.71 103.17 -15.63
CA ASP A 1025 6.00 103.73 -15.18
C ASP A 1025 6.71 102.86 -14.14
N ILE A 1026 6.01 102.47 -13.07
CA ILE A 1026 6.56 101.68 -11.95
C ILE A 1026 5.75 100.40 -11.73
N LEU A 1027 6.44 99.28 -11.54
CA LEU A 1027 5.92 97.98 -11.14
C LEU A 1027 6.34 97.68 -9.69
N ASN A 1028 5.41 97.69 -8.74
CA ASN A 1028 5.68 97.34 -7.34
C ASN A 1028 5.66 95.81 -7.18
N ILE A 1029 6.54 95.27 -6.34
CA ILE A 1029 6.69 93.84 -6.04
C ILE A 1029 6.79 93.68 -4.53
N LYS A 1030 5.83 93.00 -3.91
CA LYS A 1030 5.86 92.64 -2.50
C LYS A 1030 6.25 91.17 -2.34
N ILE A 1031 7.29 90.93 -1.52
CA ILE A 1031 7.88 89.61 -1.25
C ILE A 1031 8.13 89.50 0.26
N PRO A 1032 7.83 88.38 0.94
CA PRO A 1032 8.03 88.23 2.38
C PRO A 1032 9.49 87.95 2.78
N ASN A 1033 10.26 87.26 1.94
CA ASN A 1033 11.55 86.64 2.28
C ASN A 1033 12.73 87.15 1.42
N THR A 1034 13.94 86.81 1.84
CA THR A 1034 15.21 87.10 1.16
C THR A 1034 15.22 86.57 -0.29
N ILE A 1035 15.61 87.42 -1.24
CA ILE A 1035 15.74 87.01 -2.66
C ILE A 1035 17.18 86.62 -3.03
N ASN A 1036 17.29 85.78 -4.06
CA ASN A 1036 18.54 85.49 -4.76
C ASN A 1036 18.63 86.26 -6.09
N SER A 1037 17.50 86.43 -6.80
CA SER A 1037 17.41 87.31 -7.97
C SER A 1037 15.98 87.67 -8.35
N ILE A 1038 15.76 88.89 -8.85
CA ILE A 1038 14.59 89.25 -9.65
C ILE A 1038 15.05 89.48 -11.09
N GLU A 1039 14.38 88.86 -12.05
CA GLU A 1039 14.70 88.90 -13.47
C GLU A 1039 13.44 89.21 -14.30
N LEU A 1040 13.49 90.19 -15.21
CA LEU A 1040 12.40 90.46 -16.17
C LEU A 1040 12.83 90.00 -17.57
N TYR A 1041 11.98 89.25 -18.23
CA TYR A 1041 12.17 88.74 -19.59
C TYR A 1041 11.07 89.27 -20.51
N SER A 1042 11.41 89.67 -21.72
CA SER A 1042 10.42 89.88 -22.80
C SER A 1042 9.82 88.54 -23.26
N ILE A 1043 8.68 88.58 -23.95
CA ILE A 1043 8.03 87.37 -24.51
C ILE A 1043 8.94 86.56 -25.48
N LEU A 1044 9.99 87.17 -26.03
CA LEU A 1044 11.01 86.51 -26.87
C LEU A 1044 12.16 85.87 -26.06
N GLY A 1045 12.00 85.70 -24.74
CA GLY A 1045 13.02 85.10 -23.86
C GLY A 1045 14.24 85.98 -23.58
N LYS A 1046 14.36 87.17 -24.19
CA LYS A 1046 15.44 88.12 -23.90
C LYS A 1046 15.23 88.73 -22.52
N LYS A 1047 16.19 88.54 -21.62
CA LYS A 1047 16.26 89.23 -20.32
C LYS A 1047 16.47 90.74 -20.53
N VAL A 1048 15.66 91.57 -19.88
CA VAL A 1048 15.69 93.05 -19.97
C VAL A 1048 16.00 93.73 -18.63
N PHE A 1049 15.80 93.04 -17.51
CA PHE A 1049 16.16 93.48 -16.17
C PHE A 1049 16.74 92.33 -15.34
N GLN A 1050 17.70 92.61 -14.47
CA GLN A 1050 18.16 91.68 -13.44
C GLN A 1050 18.70 92.44 -12.23
N THR A 1051 18.34 91.98 -11.03
CA THR A 1051 18.99 92.34 -9.76
C THR A 1051 19.15 91.10 -8.88
N SER A 1052 20.10 91.14 -7.95
CA SER A 1052 20.23 90.19 -6.83
C SER A 1052 20.08 90.86 -5.46
N SER A 1053 19.69 92.14 -5.43
CA SER A 1053 19.36 92.89 -4.21
C SER A 1053 17.84 93.03 -4.09
N THR A 1054 17.29 92.82 -2.89
CA THR A 1054 15.85 93.00 -2.62
C THR A 1054 15.41 94.41 -3.00
N ILE A 1055 14.39 94.49 -3.86
CA ILE A 1055 13.73 95.72 -4.30
C ILE A 1055 12.21 95.52 -4.20
N ASP A 1056 11.51 96.60 -3.89
CA ASP A 1056 10.05 96.68 -3.84
C ASP A 1056 9.45 97.31 -5.12
N GLN A 1057 10.28 97.89 -5.99
CA GLN A 1057 9.87 98.55 -7.24
C GLN A 1057 10.84 98.30 -8.40
N ILE A 1058 10.30 98.10 -9.60
CA ILE A 1058 11.03 98.17 -10.88
C ILE A 1058 10.49 99.34 -11.69
N ASP A 1059 11.37 100.23 -12.17
CA ASP A 1059 11.05 101.19 -13.22
C ASP A 1059 10.91 100.44 -14.56
N VAL A 1060 9.72 100.57 -15.16
CA VAL A 1060 9.35 99.93 -16.43
C VAL A 1060 9.11 100.93 -17.57
N SER A 1061 9.21 102.24 -17.29
CA SER A 1061 8.93 103.34 -18.23
C SER A 1061 9.79 103.35 -19.50
N SER A 1062 10.93 102.66 -19.46
CA SER A 1062 11.89 102.55 -20.57
C SER A 1062 11.73 101.29 -21.44
N TYR A 1063 10.80 100.38 -21.09
CA TYR A 1063 10.52 99.18 -21.87
C TYR A 1063 9.35 99.41 -22.86
N GLN A 1064 9.33 98.65 -23.96
CA GLN A 1064 8.25 98.74 -24.94
C GLN A 1064 6.98 98.07 -24.42
N SER A 1065 5.82 98.67 -24.73
CA SER A 1065 4.48 98.13 -24.49
C SER A 1065 4.38 96.66 -24.91
N GLY A 1066 3.97 95.77 -23.99
CA GLY A 1066 3.93 94.33 -24.28
C GLY A 1066 3.81 93.43 -23.06
N ILE A 1067 3.93 92.12 -23.30
CA ILE A 1067 3.90 91.07 -22.28
C ILE A 1067 5.34 90.69 -21.90
N TYR A 1068 5.59 90.63 -20.59
CA TYR A 1068 6.85 90.27 -19.98
C TYR A 1068 6.63 89.17 -18.93
N LEU A 1069 7.68 88.42 -18.63
CA LEU A 1069 7.71 87.40 -17.58
C LEU A 1069 8.68 87.85 -16.49
N LEU A 1070 8.16 88.11 -15.29
CA LEU A 1070 8.97 88.40 -14.11
C LEU A 1070 9.25 87.08 -13.38
N LYS A 1071 10.50 86.65 -13.36
CA LYS A 1071 10.95 85.49 -12.59
C LYS A 1071 11.67 85.95 -11.33
N ILE A 1072 11.17 85.49 -10.18
CA ILE A 1072 11.69 85.79 -8.85
C ILE A 1072 12.28 84.49 -8.30
N LYS A 1073 13.54 84.51 -7.90
CA LYS A 1073 14.23 83.38 -7.25
C LYS A 1073 14.54 83.76 -5.80
N THR A 1074 14.16 82.90 -4.86
CA THR A 1074 14.54 82.98 -3.44
C THR A 1074 15.53 81.87 -3.11
N ASN A 1075 15.90 81.74 -1.84
CA ASN A 1075 16.58 80.56 -1.31
C ASN A 1075 15.68 79.31 -1.22
N GLN A 1076 14.36 79.44 -1.41
CA GLN A 1076 13.38 78.35 -1.28
C GLN A 1076 12.78 77.89 -2.62
N GLY A 1077 12.99 78.61 -3.72
CA GLY A 1077 12.48 78.21 -5.04
C GLY A 1077 12.48 79.34 -6.07
N SER A 1078 11.67 79.21 -7.13
CA SER A 1078 11.45 80.31 -8.07
C SER A 1078 10.02 80.37 -8.60
N VAL A 1079 9.40 81.55 -8.54
CA VAL A 1079 8.08 81.82 -9.12
C VAL A 1079 8.22 82.68 -10.38
N THR A 1080 7.35 82.45 -11.37
CA THR A 1080 7.26 83.30 -12.58
C THR A 1080 5.86 83.89 -12.68
N LYS A 1081 5.76 85.21 -12.85
CA LYS A 1081 4.48 85.93 -12.98
C LYS A 1081 4.44 86.71 -14.29
N LYS A 1082 3.29 86.70 -14.97
CA LYS A 1082 3.05 87.41 -16.24
C LYS A 1082 2.73 88.89 -15.97
N ILE A 1083 3.52 89.78 -16.55
CA ILE A 1083 3.39 91.24 -16.44
C ILE A 1083 2.98 91.82 -17.80
N VAL A 1084 2.17 92.88 -17.77
CA VAL A 1084 1.87 93.70 -18.94
C VAL A 1084 2.42 95.10 -18.70
N ILE A 1085 3.24 95.61 -19.63
CA ILE A 1085 3.71 97.00 -19.66
C ILE A 1085 2.93 97.71 -20.78
N LYS A 1086 2.49 98.96 -20.53
CA LYS A 1086 1.69 99.77 -21.46
C LYS A 1086 2.50 100.83 -22.18
#